data_AF-A0A9W8LJA6-F1
#
_entry.id   AF-A0A9W8LJA6-F1
#
_cell.length_a   1.000
_cell.length_b   1.000
_cell.length_c   1.000
_cell.angle_alpha   90.00
_cell.angle_beta   90.00
_cell.angle_gamma   90.00
#
_symmetry.space_group_name_H-M   'P 1'
#
loop_
_entity.id
_entity.type
_entity.pdbx_description
1 polymer ?
#
loop_
_entity_poly.entity_id
_entity_poly.type
_entity_poly.pdbx_seq_one_letter_code
_entity_poly.pdbx_strand_id
1 'polypeptide(L)'
;MSWKKDEDTDELGALMNLDQSTVMQEARVFNETPIRPRHSRLLLAKIIFLLYRGDKMSTTEATDLFFSITKLFQCKDMSLRQMVYLTIKELSTVSEDVIMVTSSLMKDMQPKSEITYRANAIRALCKIVDPSMLPGIERFLKSAIVEKSPSIASAALVSSLHLFKDAKDTVRRWSNEVGEALNGKSLSQGSSFFGGGSSAQNQVVSNSKIVQYHALGLMYAIRQHDRMAVLKLVQSFSGQGKSSSWMGGSNPTLRSDMAQVMLVRYAVRVMENDSGLLPQLYTLLEEWMGHRSDMVSIEAARAMCQLKDVTAKQLTPAVNVLQQALSASQKPTLRFAAIRTLNALARTHPEAVQPCNVDMEGLITDSNRSVATFAITTLLKTGNEASVDRLMKQMQGFMAEISDEFKIIVAEAVRSLCRKFPSKHSVFLGFLSGVLRDEGGFEFKRAAIEAIMDLAKNVPECKEAALAHLCEFIEDCEFTKLSVRVLHFLGEEGPLTARPTIYIRHIYNRVVLENSVVRAAAVSALAKFGVSPMADASLQRSVNVLLKRCLDDRDDEVRDRAAWALRMSGCNQTLRDKYVRDDSTFALAVLERKLVEYCADPDASSKGSFNFESIPRISRAQEEESRTRARMENMDAVLTGTTISAPSGSGRQAGGTESAEPGTPGIGSGAAASGFMDSFEQQAQYASQLNAIPELAVFGEQPLVSSAKPVELTESETEYVVRCVKHVYESHIVFQFDVSNTIPEQVLEQVEVAMEPEEDIEGVLQPVVVVPIADLKYDQPGTTYVAFEHTDPETFPAVSFACTLKFIVKECDPATGEPEEGDDGFEDEYSLEATDICAGDYMQATYIPDSHTLWESLGVDGEAVETFALASFDSIEECVSKVCDLLGMCPLEGALKPKSKAAHQAVFTGRWLGQTRAVARTRMTYQKGAGVTMELAVRSEDRNISELVVSAIA
;
A
#
# COMPACT_ATOMS: atom_id res chain seq x y z
N MET A 1 35.77 8.11 -53.32
CA MET A 1 34.52 7.69 -53.98
C MET A 1 33.42 8.65 -53.57
N SER A 2 32.99 9.48 -54.51
CA SER A 2 31.77 10.30 -54.38
C SER A 2 30.59 9.35 -54.32
N TRP A 3 29.68 9.53 -53.36
CA TRP A 3 28.39 8.86 -53.38
C TRP A 3 27.65 9.36 -54.62
N LYS A 4 27.62 8.53 -55.66
CA LYS A 4 26.65 8.69 -56.73
C LYS A 4 25.31 8.31 -56.13
N LYS A 5 24.37 9.23 -56.26
CA LYS A 5 22.98 9.11 -55.88
C LYS A 5 22.33 8.13 -56.87
N ASP A 6 22.42 6.84 -56.59
CA ASP A 6 21.62 5.81 -57.25
C ASP A 6 20.50 5.43 -56.28
N GLU A 7 19.25 5.62 -56.72
CA GLU A 7 18.04 5.74 -55.90
C GLU A 7 17.41 4.41 -55.43
N ASP A 8 18.05 3.24 -55.59
CA ASP A 8 17.37 1.94 -55.39
C ASP A 8 18.19 0.88 -54.61
N THR A 9 18.91 1.25 -53.55
CA THR A 9 19.42 0.23 -52.60
C THR A 9 18.83 0.50 -51.23
N ASP A 10 18.14 -0.50 -50.68
CA ASP A 10 17.57 -0.51 -49.34
C ASP A 10 18.67 -0.22 -48.29
N GLU A 11 18.90 1.06 -48.00
CA GLU A 11 20.02 1.56 -47.18
C GLU A 11 19.97 0.99 -45.76
N LEU A 12 18.77 0.64 -45.29
CA LEU A 12 18.54 -0.01 -44.00
C LEU A 12 18.91 -1.50 -44.05
N GLY A 13 18.60 -2.19 -45.15
CA GLY A 13 19.00 -3.58 -45.39
C GLY A 13 20.53 -3.75 -45.49
N ALA A 14 21.23 -2.77 -46.07
CA ALA A 14 22.69 -2.75 -46.13
C ALA A 14 23.35 -2.55 -44.74
N LEU A 15 22.70 -1.80 -43.83
CA LEU A 15 23.15 -1.62 -42.45
C LEU A 15 22.88 -2.87 -41.59
N MET A 16 21.76 -3.56 -41.81
CA MET A 16 21.41 -4.80 -41.10
C MET A 16 22.34 -5.99 -41.43
N ASN A 17 22.92 -5.99 -42.63
CA ASN A 17 23.85 -7.03 -43.12
C ASN A 17 25.34 -6.70 -42.88
N LEU A 18 25.66 -5.75 -41.99
CA LEU A 18 27.04 -5.42 -41.64
C LEU A 18 27.68 -6.53 -40.80
N ASP A 19 28.77 -7.10 -41.29
CA ASP A 19 29.60 -8.03 -40.53
C ASP A 19 30.62 -7.29 -39.65
N GLN A 20 30.66 -7.62 -38.36
CA GLN A 20 31.60 -7.03 -37.39
C GLN A 20 33.05 -7.14 -37.86
N SER A 21 33.47 -8.30 -38.37
CA SER A 21 34.84 -8.54 -38.86
C SER A 21 35.24 -7.59 -40.00
N THR A 22 34.32 -7.31 -40.91
CA THR A 22 34.55 -6.41 -42.05
C THR A 22 34.71 -4.96 -41.60
N VAL A 23 33.85 -4.50 -40.69
CA VAL A 23 33.90 -3.14 -40.14
C VAL A 23 35.18 -2.93 -39.31
N MET A 24 35.59 -3.94 -38.53
CA MET A 24 36.85 -3.92 -37.79
C MET A 24 38.09 -3.87 -38.71
N GLN A 25 38.04 -4.57 -39.84
CA GLN A 25 39.10 -4.51 -40.84
C GLN A 25 39.18 -3.14 -41.53
N GLU A 26 38.02 -2.57 -41.88
CA GLU A 26 37.92 -1.21 -42.41
C GLU A 26 38.36 -0.14 -41.38
N ALA A 27 38.30 -0.41 -40.07
CA ALA A 27 38.76 0.50 -39.00
C ALA A 27 40.27 0.78 -39.02
N ARG A 28 41.06 -0.01 -39.76
CA ARG A 28 42.48 0.27 -39.99
C ARG A 28 42.72 1.60 -40.71
N VAL A 29 41.73 2.12 -41.44
CA VAL A 29 41.78 3.43 -42.11
C VAL A 29 42.04 4.57 -41.11
N PHE A 30 41.71 4.41 -39.83
CA PHE A 30 42.00 5.41 -38.81
C PHE A 30 43.50 5.64 -38.58
N ASN A 31 44.35 4.69 -38.98
CA ASN A 31 45.80 4.78 -38.87
C ASN A 31 46.47 5.38 -40.12
N GLU A 32 45.72 5.61 -41.21
CA GLU A 32 46.25 6.19 -42.44
C GLU A 32 46.49 7.70 -42.32
N THR A 33 47.65 8.16 -42.80
CA THR A 33 47.96 9.58 -42.99
C THR A 33 48.02 9.89 -44.50
N PRO A 34 47.18 10.80 -45.04
CA PRO A 34 46.26 11.73 -44.37
C PRO A 34 44.87 11.13 -44.05
N ILE A 35 44.32 11.47 -42.88
CA ILE A 35 42.99 11.04 -42.42
C ILE A 35 41.89 11.62 -43.31
N ARG A 36 40.96 10.78 -43.77
CA ARG A 36 39.79 11.18 -44.56
C ARG A 36 38.56 11.36 -43.65
N PRO A 37 38.10 12.60 -43.36
CA PRO A 37 37.08 12.83 -42.32
C PRO A 37 35.71 12.23 -42.63
N ARG A 38 35.22 12.38 -43.87
CA ARG A 38 33.90 11.85 -44.28
C ARG A 38 33.83 10.32 -44.20
N HIS A 39 34.89 9.64 -44.63
CA HIS A 39 34.94 8.18 -44.60
C HIS A 39 35.07 7.65 -43.16
N SER A 40 35.92 8.30 -42.35
CA SER A 40 36.08 7.95 -40.93
C SER A 40 34.78 8.15 -40.15
N ARG A 41 34.00 9.20 -40.43
CA ARG A 41 32.68 9.42 -39.83
C ARG A 41 31.69 8.30 -40.14
N LEU A 42 31.62 7.87 -41.41
CA LEU A 42 30.75 6.77 -41.82
C LEU A 42 31.13 5.49 -41.08
N LEU A 43 32.43 5.23 -40.94
CA LEU A 43 32.92 4.05 -40.25
C LEU A 43 32.61 4.06 -38.76
N LEU A 44 32.81 5.19 -38.08
CA LEU A 44 32.41 5.37 -36.68
C LEU A 44 30.91 5.15 -36.49
N ALA A 45 30.08 5.59 -37.46
CA ALA A 45 28.64 5.34 -37.43
C ALA A 45 28.31 3.83 -37.55
N LYS A 46 29.01 3.09 -38.43
CA LYS A 46 28.88 1.63 -38.52
C LYS A 46 29.26 0.93 -37.21
N ILE A 47 30.36 1.35 -36.57
CA ILE A 47 30.82 0.79 -35.28
C ILE A 47 29.77 1.03 -34.19
N ILE A 48 29.25 2.26 -34.08
CA ILE A 48 28.20 2.59 -33.12
C ILE A 48 26.93 1.76 -33.39
N PHE A 49 26.56 1.56 -34.66
CA PHE A 49 25.41 0.73 -35.02
C PHE A 49 25.57 -0.73 -34.55
N LEU A 50 26.75 -1.33 -34.75
CA LEU A 50 27.05 -2.68 -34.25
C LEU A 50 26.94 -2.76 -32.71
N LEU A 51 27.42 -1.73 -31.99
CA LEU A 51 27.30 -1.67 -30.53
C LEU A 51 25.83 -1.57 -30.08
N TYR A 52 25.00 -0.76 -30.75
CA TYR A 52 23.57 -0.64 -30.41
C TYR A 52 22.73 -1.86 -30.83
N ARG A 53 23.19 -2.63 -31.83
CA ARG A 53 22.60 -3.93 -32.19
C ARG A 53 22.81 -4.97 -31.07
N GLY A 54 23.80 -4.76 -30.20
CA GLY A 54 24.14 -5.66 -29.10
C GLY A 54 25.27 -6.64 -29.42
N ASP A 55 26.02 -6.41 -30.50
CA ASP A 55 27.16 -7.25 -30.86
C ASP A 55 28.30 -7.03 -29.83
N LYS A 56 28.75 -8.12 -29.19
CA LYS A 56 29.78 -8.06 -28.15
C LYS A 56 31.17 -8.04 -28.79
N MET A 57 31.92 -6.96 -28.57
CA MET A 57 33.35 -6.90 -28.90
C MET A 57 34.19 -7.47 -27.75
N SER A 58 35.30 -8.14 -28.07
CA SER A 58 36.27 -8.54 -27.06
C SER A 58 37.00 -7.31 -26.48
N THR A 59 37.47 -7.40 -25.23
CA THR A 59 38.17 -6.29 -24.56
C THR A 59 39.43 -5.86 -25.29
N THR A 60 40.17 -6.82 -25.88
CA THR A 60 41.36 -6.56 -26.69
C THR A 60 41.04 -5.83 -27.98
N GLU A 61 40.00 -6.28 -28.71
CA GLU A 61 39.58 -5.62 -29.96
C GLU A 61 39.03 -4.21 -29.70
N ALA A 62 38.27 -4.05 -28.62
CA ALA A 62 37.75 -2.76 -28.20
C ALA A 62 38.89 -1.78 -27.87
N THR A 63 39.93 -2.24 -27.17
CA THR A 63 41.09 -1.43 -26.78
C THR A 63 41.93 -1.01 -28.00
N ASP A 64 42.19 -1.92 -28.94
CA ASP A 64 42.92 -1.60 -30.18
C ASP A 64 42.16 -0.59 -31.06
N LEU A 65 40.84 -0.78 -31.16
CA LEU A 65 39.96 0.12 -31.89
C LEU A 65 39.86 1.46 -31.17
N PHE A 66 39.79 1.47 -29.84
CA PHE A 66 39.83 2.66 -29.01
C PHE A 66 41.08 3.49 -29.31
N PHE A 67 42.28 2.89 -29.26
CA PHE A 67 43.53 3.58 -29.60
C PHE A 67 43.57 4.09 -31.04
N SER A 68 43.06 3.33 -31.99
CA SER A 68 42.96 3.78 -33.39
C SER A 68 42.06 5.02 -33.53
N ILE A 69 40.94 5.07 -32.80
CA ILE A 69 40.02 6.21 -32.77
C ILE A 69 40.66 7.45 -32.12
N THR A 70 41.49 7.28 -31.09
CA THR A 70 42.15 8.44 -30.43
C THR A 70 43.01 9.27 -31.38
N LYS A 71 43.58 8.67 -32.43
CA LYS A 71 44.36 9.39 -33.45
C LYS A 71 43.51 10.38 -34.24
N LEU A 72 42.20 10.14 -34.35
CA LEU A 72 41.25 11.02 -35.03
C LEU A 72 41.10 12.40 -34.34
N PHE A 73 41.50 12.54 -33.07
CA PHE A 73 41.56 13.84 -32.39
C PHE A 73 42.53 14.83 -33.06
N GLN A 74 43.49 14.36 -33.86
CA GLN A 74 44.39 15.25 -34.60
C GLN A 74 43.66 16.06 -35.69
N CYS A 75 42.50 15.56 -36.16
CA CYS A 75 41.69 16.25 -37.15
C CYS A 75 40.87 17.38 -36.49
N LYS A 76 40.83 18.55 -37.15
CA LYS A 76 40.06 19.73 -36.72
C LYS A 76 38.62 19.75 -37.26
N ASP A 77 38.15 18.68 -37.90
CA ASP A 77 36.76 18.60 -38.37
C ASP A 77 35.78 18.41 -37.21
N MET A 78 34.88 19.38 -37.03
CA MET A 78 33.86 19.41 -35.97
C MET A 78 32.99 18.16 -35.96
N SER A 79 32.60 17.72 -37.14
CA SER A 79 31.64 16.64 -37.30
C SER A 79 32.26 15.26 -37.02
N LEU A 80 33.52 15.08 -37.38
CA LEU A 80 34.30 13.90 -37.02
C LEU A 80 34.56 13.85 -35.51
N ARG A 81 34.95 14.98 -34.91
CA ARG A 81 35.18 15.10 -33.46
C ARG A 81 33.95 14.72 -32.64
N GLN A 82 32.75 15.12 -33.06
CA GLN A 82 31.49 14.72 -32.41
C GLN A 82 31.28 13.19 -32.40
N MET A 83 31.52 12.54 -33.54
CA MET A 83 31.44 11.08 -33.64
C MET A 83 32.50 10.39 -32.78
N VAL A 84 33.71 10.95 -32.71
CA VAL A 84 34.79 10.46 -31.84
C VAL A 84 34.37 10.52 -30.36
N TYR A 85 33.83 11.64 -29.88
CA TYR A 85 33.35 11.74 -28.49
C TYR A 85 32.25 10.72 -28.17
N LEU A 86 31.33 10.45 -29.10
CA LEU A 86 30.26 9.47 -28.90
C LEU A 86 30.82 8.04 -28.86
N THR A 87 31.70 7.69 -29.81
CA THR A 87 32.25 6.34 -29.91
C THR A 87 33.13 6.01 -28.70
N ILE A 88 33.95 6.96 -28.23
CA ILE A 88 34.80 6.79 -27.05
C ILE A 88 33.97 6.58 -25.78
N LYS A 89 32.85 7.31 -25.63
CA LYS A 89 31.94 7.15 -24.48
C LYS A 89 31.30 5.77 -24.38
N GLU A 90 31.04 5.13 -25.51
CA GLU A 90 30.43 3.79 -25.52
C GLU A 90 31.51 2.70 -25.40
N LEU A 91 32.69 2.90 -25.97
CA LEU A 91 33.80 1.97 -25.84
C LEU A 91 34.52 2.01 -24.49
N SER A 92 34.41 3.11 -23.74
CA SER A 92 35.10 3.28 -22.45
C SER A 92 34.64 2.31 -21.37
N THR A 93 33.48 1.66 -21.52
CA THR A 93 33.01 0.65 -20.57
C THR A 93 33.57 -0.75 -20.84
N VAL A 94 34.17 -0.97 -22.02
CA VAL A 94 34.68 -2.27 -22.49
C VAL A 94 36.20 -2.27 -22.69
N SER A 95 36.78 -1.10 -22.96
CA SER A 95 38.21 -0.95 -23.26
C SER A 95 39.03 -0.73 -21.99
N GLU A 96 40.27 -1.23 -21.98
CA GLU A 96 41.26 -0.96 -20.94
C GLU A 96 42.09 0.29 -21.30
N ASP A 97 42.84 0.86 -20.34
CA ASP A 97 43.74 2.01 -20.56
C ASP A 97 43.08 3.29 -21.14
N VAL A 98 41.80 3.50 -20.81
CA VAL A 98 40.99 4.64 -21.28
C VAL A 98 41.59 6.00 -20.88
N ILE A 99 42.47 6.01 -19.86
CA ILE A 99 43.19 7.19 -19.35
C ILE A 99 43.99 7.92 -20.45
N MET A 100 44.46 7.23 -21.50
CA MET A 100 45.25 7.84 -22.57
C MET A 100 44.53 9.01 -23.29
N VAL A 101 43.20 9.00 -23.31
CA VAL A 101 42.37 10.03 -23.97
C VAL A 101 42.22 11.30 -23.13
N THR A 102 42.45 11.21 -21.82
CA THR A 102 42.24 12.32 -20.88
C THR A 102 43.02 13.57 -21.28
N SER A 103 44.27 13.45 -21.73
CA SER A 103 45.10 14.57 -22.16
C SER A 103 44.52 15.33 -23.36
N SER A 104 43.94 14.60 -24.31
CA SER A 104 43.33 15.16 -25.53
C SER A 104 42.02 15.85 -25.18
N LEU A 105 41.21 15.27 -24.30
CA LEU A 105 39.99 15.89 -23.77
C LEU A 105 40.30 17.13 -22.93
N MET A 106 41.34 17.10 -22.09
CA MET A 106 41.78 18.26 -21.31
C MET A 106 42.23 19.42 -22.21
N LYS A 107 42.89 19.13 -23.34
CA LYS A 107 43.25 20.15 -24.33
C LYS A 107 42.02 20.81 -24.94
N ASP A 108 40.97 20.02 -25.22
CA ASP A 108 39.70 20.52 -25.75
C ASP A 108 38.85 21.24 -24.71
N MET A 109 39.12 21.05 -23.42
CA MET A 109 38.46 21.76 -22.33
C MET A 109 39.03 23.14 -22.04
N GLN A 110 40.15 23.52 -22.66
CA GLN A 110 40.76 24.83 -22.42
C GLN A 110 39.87 25.98 -22.92
N PRO A 111 39.90 27.15 -22.27
CA PRO A 111 39.04 28.29 -22.64
C PRO A 111 39.23 28.83 -24.07
N LYS A 112 40.34 28.48 -24.73
CA LYS A 112 40.66 28.87 -26.11
C LYS A 112 40.06 27.95 -27.18
N SER A 113 39.46 26.82 -26.79
CA SER A 113 38.86 25.88 -27.74
C SER A 113 37.45 26.34 -28.17
N GLU A 114 36.94 25.79 -29.27
CA GLU A 114 35.57 26.08 -29.71
C GLU A 114 34.55 25.59 -28.68
N ILE A 115 33.49 26.39 -28.48
CA ILE A 115 32.42 26.15 -27.50
C ILE A 115 31.84 24.73 -27.61
N THR A 116 31.69 24.23 -28.84
CA THR A 116 31.15 22.90 -29.14
C THR A 116 32.09 21.77 -28.70
N TYR A 117 33.40 21.95 -28.85
CA TYR A 117 34.38 20.97 -28.37
C TYR A 117 34.38 20.91 -26.86
N ARG A 118 34.36 22.07 -26.20
CA ARG A 118 34.44 22.16 -24.75
C ARG A 118 33.27 21.48 -24.05
N ALA A 119 32.03 21.74 -24.47
CA ALA A 119 30.86 21.11 -23.87
C ALA A 119 30.84 19.59 -24.08
N ASN A 120 31.23 19.10 -25.26
CA ASN A 120 31.26 17.66 -25.55
C ASN A 120 32.44 16.93 -24.87
N ALA A 121 33.60 17.58 -24.79
CA ALA A 121 34.76 17.08 -24.08
C ALA A 121 34.48 16.96 -22.58
N ILE A 122 33.82 17.95 -21.94
CA ILE A 122 33.40 17.86 -20.53
C ILE A 122 32.52 16.63 -20.31
N ARG A 123 31.49 16.41 -21.14
CA ARG A 123 30.59 15.26 -21.01
C ARG A 123 31.28 13.92 -21.27
N ALA A 124 32.27 13.88 -22.18
CA ALA A 124 33.03 12.67 -22.46
C ALA A 124 33.99 12.36 -21.32
N LEU A 125 34.74 13.36 -20.87
CA LEU A 125 35.72 13.20 -19.81
C LEU A 125 35.06 12.76 -18.50
N CYS A 126 33.94 13.38 -18.10
CA CYS A 126 33.28 13.00 -16.84
C CYS A 126 32.61 11.62 -16.86
N LYS A 127 32.45 10.97 -18.02
CA LYS A 127 32.02 9.56 -18.12
C LYS A 127 33.21 8.58 -18.02
N ILE A 128 34.40 9.06 -18.36
CA ILE A 128 35.64 8.25 -18.49
C ILE A 128 36.53 8.36 -17.25
N VAL A 129 36.40 9.45 -16.49
CA VAL A 129 37.30 9.77 -15.37
C VAL A 129 37.01 8.93 -14.14
N ASP A 130 38.05 8.30 -13.61
CA ASP A 130 38.04 7.70 -12.29
C ASP A 130 38.15 8.74 -11.16
N PRO A 131 37.60 8.46 -9.97
CA PRO A 131 37.62 9.40 -8.84
C PRO A 131 39.02 9.93 -8.47
N SER A 132 40.07 9.12 -8.66
CA SER A 132 41.46 9.48 -8.37
C SER A 132 42.01 10.60 -9.25
N MET A 133 41.49 10.77 -10.48
CA MET A 133 41.97 11.78 -11.44
C MET A 133 41.21 13.11 -11.34
N LEU A 134 40.15 13.18 -10.54
CA LEU A 134 39.32 14.38 -10.39
C LEU A 134 40.08 15.63 -9.92
N PRO A 135 41.06 15.56 -8.98
CA PRO A 135 41.81 16.74 -8.56
C PRO A 135 42.54 17.45 -9.72
N GLY A 136 42.98 16.70 -10.74
CA GLY A 136 43.65 17.27 -11.92
C GLY A 136 42.71 18.02 -12.86
N ILE A 137 41.41 17.71 -12.81
CA ILE A 137 40.38 18.25 -13.74
C ILE A 137 39.50 19.31 -13.04
N GLU A 138 39.49 19.35 -11.71
CA GLU A 138 38.69 20.22 -10.86
C GLU A 138 38.69 21.68 -11.31
N ARG A 139 39.88 22.26 -11.57
CA ARG A 139 40.01 23.66 -11.99
C ARG A 139 39.26 23.95 -13.29
N PHE A 140 39.26 23.01 -14.24
CA PHE A 140 38.56 23.18 -15.51
C PHE A 140 37.05 23.09 -15.34
N LEU A 141 36.57 22.22 -14.45
CA LEU A 141 35.14 22.07 -14.14
C LEU A 141 34.58 23.30 -13.40
N LYS A 142 35.28 23.79 -12.37
CA LYS A 142 34.93 25.05 -11.68
C LYS A 142 34.80 26.23 -12.64
N SER A 143 35.78 26.38 -13.53
CA SER A 143 35.73 27.43 -14.56
C SER A 143 34.61 27.24 -15.57
N ALA A 144 34.22 26.00 -15.88
CA ALA A 144 33.15 25.70 -16.82
C ALA A 144 31.75 25.91 -16.21
N ILE A 145 31.59 25.70 -14.90
CA ILE A 145 30.33 25.94 -14.17
C ILE A 145 29.93 27.42 -14.22
N VAL A 146 30.89 28.33 -14.01
CA VAL A 146 30.67 29.80 -13.96
C VAL A 146 30.69 30.45 -15.36
N GLU A 147 30.76 29.64 -16.42
CA GLU A 147 30.93 30.15 -17.76
C GLU A 147 29.67 30.82 -18.33
N LYS A 148 29.87 31.89 -19.11
CA LYS A 148 28.77 32.66 -19.73
C LYS A 148 27.96 31.86 -20.74
N SER A 149 28.54 30.80 -21.33
CA SER A 149 27.87 29.97 -22.34
C SER A 149 26.96 28.93 -21.66
N PRO A 150 25.63 28.98 -21.88
CA PRO A 150 24.69 28.06 -21.23
C PRO A 150 25.00 26.59 -21.53
N SER A 151 25.48 26.27 -22.73
CA SER A 151 25.80 24.90 -23.14
C SER A 151 26.96 24.29 -22.36
N ILE A 152 27.97 25.11 -22.00
CA ILE A 152 29.15 24.66 -21.24
C ILE A 152 28.79 24.56 -19.76
N ALA A 153 28.16 25.60 -19.19
CA ALA A 153 27.73 25.59 -17.80
C ALA A 153 26.76 24.43 -17.52
N SER A 154 25.77 24.22 -18.39
CA SER A 154 24.84 23.08 -18.32
C SER A 154 25.56 21.72 -18.40
N ALA A 155 26.50 21.57 -19.35
CA ALA A 155 27.29 20.34 -19.47
C ALA A 155 28.13 20.08 -18.21
N ALA A 156 28.77 21.11 -17.66
CA ALA A 156 29.58 21.01 -16.45
C ALA A 156 28.74 20.68 -15.21
N LEU A 157 27.58 21.33 -15.04
CA LEU A 157 26.67 21.09 -13.92
C LEU A 157 26.11 19.66 -13.92
N VAL A 158 25.62 19.18 -15.07
CA VAL A 158 25.11 17.79 -15.20
C VAL A 158 26.23 16.78 -15.01
N SER A 159 27.42 17.06 -15.57
CA SER A 159 28.58 16.17 -15.39
C SER A 159 29.02 16.12 -13.92
N SER A 160 28.98 17.26 -13.22
CA SER A 160 29.25 17.34 -11.78
C SER A 160 28.22 16.56 -10.96
N LEU A 161 26.95 16.54 -11.39
CA LEU A 161 25.90 15.74 -10.77
C LEU A 161 26.13 14.23 -10.95
N HIS A 162 26.62 13.79 -12.11
CA HIS A 162 27.01 12.39 -12.30
C HIS A 162 28.21 12.00 -11.41
N LEU A 163 29.23 12.85 -11.38
CA LEU A 163 30.42 12.67 -10.52
C LEU A 163 30.10 12.71 -9.03
N PHE A 164 29.00 13.35 -8.61
CA PHE A 164 28.60 13.42 -7.21
C PHE A 164 28.35 12.04 -6.59
N LYS A 165 27.98 11.03 -7.40
CA LYS A 165 27.79 9.66 -6.89
C LYS A 165 29.10 9.04 -6.40
N ASP A 166 30.18 9.24 -7.16
CA ASP A 166 31.47 8.58 -6.95
C ASP A 166 32.46 9.44 -6.13
N ALA A 167 32.32 10.77 -6.16
CA ALA A 167 33.25 11.71 -5.51
C ALA A 167 32.55 12.88 -4.80
N LYS A 168 31.76 12.55 -3.76
CA LYS A 168 30.94 13.49 -2.99
C LYS A 168 31.72 14.68 -2.42
N ASP A 169 32.87 14.45 -1.77
CA ASP A 169 33.61 15.50 -1.05
C ASP A 169 34.22 16.54 -1.98
N THR A 170 34.71 16.12 -3.15
CA THR A 170 35.27 17.02 -4.15
C THR A 170 34.19 17.95 -4.71
N VAL A 171 33.02 17.41 -5.07
CA VAL A 171 31.92 18.18 -5.65
C VAL A 171 31.26 19.10 -4.62
N ARG A 172 31.19 18.72 -3.34
CA ARG A 172 30.69 19.61 -2.25
C ARG A 172 31.46 20.93 -2.17
N ARG A 173 32.77 20.92 -2.45
CA ARG A 173 33.62 22.14 -2.47
C ARG A 173 33.24 23.12 -3.57
N TRP A 174 32.43 22.71 -4.56
CA TRP A 174 32.03 23.55 -5.70
C TRP A 174 30.73 24.33 -5.42
N SER A 175 30.19 24.26 -4.19
CA SER A 175 28.92 24.91 -3.83
C SER A 175 28.89 26.42 -4.11
N ASN A 176 30.04 27.11 -4.04
CA ASN A 176 30.11 28.56 -4.29
C ASN A 176 29.94 28.87 -5.77
N GLU A 177 30.65 28.14 -6.64
CA GLU A 177 30.56 28.26 -8.10
C GLU A 177 29.17 27.89 -8.61
N VAL A 178 28.57 26.85 -8.05
CA VAL A 178 27.19 26.45 -8.39
C VAL A 178 26.19 27.52 -7.93
N GLY A 179 26.41 28.14 -6.78
CA GLY A 179 25.63 29.30 -6.32
C GLY A 179 25.73 30.51 -7.25
N GLU A 180 26.92 30.79 -7.80
CA GLU A 180 27.09 31.85 -8.80
C GLU A 180 26.35 31.54 -10.12
N ALA A 181 26.37 30.27 -10.56
CA ALA A 181 25.62 29.83 -11.73
C ALA A 181 24.10 29.93 -11.55
N LEU A 182 23.61 29.73 -10.32
CA LEU A 182 22.19 29.83 -9.97
C LEU A 182 21.68 31.28 -9.98
N ASN A 183 22.47 32.20 -9.41
CA ASN A 183 22.13 33.62 -9.34
C ASN A 183 22.23 34.34 -10.69
N GLY A 184 22.87 33.70 -11.69
CA GLY A 184 22.92 34.10 -13.09
C GLY A 184 23.04 35.60 -13.27
N LYS A 185 24.27 36.14 -13.42
CA LYS A 185 24.50 37.54 -13.79
C LYS A 185 23.79 37.85 -15.12
N SER A 186 22.52 38.24 -15.04
CA SER A 186 21.83 38.96 -16.09
C SER A 186 22.62 40.24 -16.26
N LEU A 187 23.23 40.41 -17.42
CA LEU A 187 23.93 41.61 -17.83
C LEU A 187 23.15 42.83 -17.32
N SER A 188 23.68 43.49 -16.28
CA SER A 188 23.29 44.86 -16.01
C SER A 188 23.64 45.60 -17.28
N GLN A 189 22.61 46.11 -17.96
CA GLN A 189 22.72 46.99 -19.10
C GLN A 189 23.41 48.27 -18.59
N GLY A 190 24.74 48.22 -18.48
CA GLY A 190 25.59 49.37 -18.29
C GLY A 190 25.58 50.15 -19.59
N SER A 191 25.06 51.36 -19.54
CA SER A 191 25.00 52.33 -20.62
C SER A 191 26.39 52.61 -21.23
N SER A 192 26.74 51.89 -22.30
CA SER A 192 27.81 52.30 -23.21
C SER A 192 27.23 53.15 -24.33
N PHE A 193 27.09 54.43 -24.00
CA PHE A 193 26.80 55.54 -24.89
C PHE A 193 28.11 55.93 -25.59
N PHE A 194 28.54 55.20 -26.63
CA PHE A 194 29.54 55.53 -27.70
C PHE A 194 30.28 54.26 -28.18
N GLY A 195 30.36 54.06 -29.50
CA GLY A 195 31.32 53.14 -30.15
C GLY A 195 30.71 52.24 -31.23
N GLY A 196 30.90 52.62 -32.50
CA GLY A 196 30.35 51.92 -33.67
C GLY A 196 31.16 50.74 -34.18
N GLY A 197 30.49 49.95 -35.03
CA GLY A 197 31.06 49.17 -36.14
C GLY A 197 31.81 47.88 -35.80
N SER A 198 31.15 46.73 -35.99
CA SER A 198 31.64 45.63 -36.85
C SER A 198 30.77 44.38 -36.76
N SER A 199 30.66 43.70 -37.89
CA SER A 199 29.97 42.45 -38.17
C SER A 199 30.28 41.32 -37.19
N ALA A 200 29.26 40.80 -36.51
CA ALA A 200 29.29 39.50 -35.83
C ALA A 200 28.19 38.59 -36.36
N GLN A 201 28.67 37.47 -36.90
CA GLN A 201 27.97 36.36 -37.52
C GLN A 201 26.87 35.76 -36.63
N ASN A 202 25.75 35.37 -37.26
CA ASN A 202 24.62 34.65 -36.66
C ASN A 202 25.07 33.49 -35.74
N GLN A 203 25.08 33.70 -34.42
CA GLN A 203 25.04 32.65 -33.43
C GLN A 203 23.63 32.58 -32.84
N VAL A 204 22.99 31.42 -32.98
CA VAL A 204 21.74 31.09 -32.29
C VAL A 204 22.03 30.98 -30.80
N VAL A 205 21.88 32.07 -30.06
CA VAL A 205 21.96 32.07 -28.60
C VAL A 205 20.67 31.47 -28.08
N SER A 206 20.75 30.24 -27.56
CA SER A 206 19.62 29.58 -26.91
C SER A 206 19.23 30.37 -25.65
N ASN A 207 18.03 30.95 -25.63
CA ASN A 207 17.44 31.66 -24.47
C ASN A 207 17.07 30.70 -23.30
N SER A 208 17.60 29.47 -23.31
CA SER A 208 17.28 28.45 -22.34
C SER A 208 17.99 28.72 -21.01
N LYS A 209 17.21 29.13 -20.00
CA LYS A 209 17.66 29.31 -18.61
C LYS A 209 17.84 27.99 -17.86
N ILE A 210 18.03 26.89 -18.59
CA ILE A 210 18.21 25.51 -18.07
C ILE A 210 19.38 25.39 -17.10
N VAL A 211 20.37 26.29 -17.20
CA VAL A 211 21.50 26.37 -16.25
C VAL A 211 21.00 26.55 -14.82
N GLN A 212 19.96 27.36 -14.58
CA GLN A 212 19.38 27.55 -13.25
C GLN A 212 18.76 26.25 -12.72
N TYR A 213 18.10 25.48 -13.59
CA TYR A 213 17.53 24.18 -13.24
C TYR A 213 18.64 23.18 -12.86
N HIS A 214 19.67 23.03 -13.68
CA HIS A 214 20.79 22.12 -13.37
C HIS A 214 21.58 22.56 -12.12
N ALA A 215 21.77 23.86 -11.93
CA ALA A 215 22.46 24.41 -10.76
C ALA A 215 21.67 24.15 -9.48
N LEU A 216 20.35 24.38 -9.50
CA LEU A 216 19.48 24.09 -8.35
C LEU A 216 19.46 22.59 -8.02
N GLY A 217 19.54 21.73 -9.03
CA GLY A 217 19.56 20.28 -8.86
C GLY A 217 20.83 19.80 -8.17
N LEU A 218 21.98 20.33 -8.61
CA LEU A 218 23.28 20.06 -7.99
C LEU A 218 23.39 20.65 -6.58
N MET A 219 22.89 21.87 -6.35
CA MET A 219 22.86 22.49 -5.02
C MET A 219 22.04 21.67 -4.02
N TYR A 220 20.89 21.15 -4.46
CA TYR A 220 20.09 20.27 -3.63
C TYR A 220 20.83 18.95 -3.35
N ALA A 221 21.43 18.30 -4.34
CA ALA A 221 22.21 17.08 -4.11
C ALA A 221 23.36 17.29 -3.10
N ILE A 222 24.03 18.45 -3.14
CA ILE A 222 25.06 18.84 -2.18
C ILE A 222 24.49 19.02 -0.76
N ARG A 223 23.29 19.62 -0.65
CA ARG A 223 22.69 20.06 0.62
C ARG A 223 21.58 19.16 1.17
N GLN A 224 21.18 18.09 0.48
CA GLN A 224 20.00 17.28 0.84
C GLN A 224 20.08 16.66 2.25
N HIS A 225 21.29 16.52 2.80
CA HIS A 225 21.51 16.00 4.16
C HIS A 225 21.42 17.10 5.24
N ASP A 226 21.44 18.39 4.85
CA ASP A 226 21.31 19.53 5.76
C ASP A 226 19.97 20.24 5.52
N ARG A 227 18.99 19.91 6.38
CA ARG A 227 17.63 20.44 6.32
C ARG A 227 17.61 21.97 6.37
N MET A 228 18.44 22.59 7.21
CA MET A 228 18.49 24.05 7.38
C MET A 228 19.06 24.75 6.14
N ALA A 229 20.07 24.14 5.49
CA ALA A 229 20.63 24.67 4.26
C ALA A 229 19.66 24.59 3.07
N VAL A 230 18.80 23.57 3.02
CA VAL A 230 17.72 23.48 2.02
C VAL A 230 16.59 24.46 2.35
N LEU A 231 16.23 24.64 3.63
CA LEU A 231 15.24 25.65 4.03
C LEU A 231 15.68 27.07 3.64
N LYS A 232 16.94 27.43 3.92
CA LYS A 232 17.53 28.71 3.48
C LYS A 232 17.55 28.85 1.96
N LEU A 233 17.80 27.75 1.24
CA LEU A 233 17.73 27.72 -0.23
C LEU A 233 16.30 28.02 -0.71
N VAL A 234 15.29 27.37 -0.14
CA VAL A 234 13.88 27.61 -0.47
C VAL A 234 13.50 29.06 -0.18
N GLN A 235 13.80 29.57 1.01
CA GLN A 235 13.51 30.95 1.42
C GLN A 235 14.21 32.00 0.52
N SER A 236 15.44 31.72 0.07
CA SER A 236 16.17 32.65 -0.81
C SER A 236 15.52 32.83 -2.18
N PHE A 237 14.77 31.83 -2.66
CA PHE A 237 14.12 31.83 -3.97
C PHE A 237 12.59 31.88 -3.91
N SER A 238 12.00 31.87 -2.71
CA SER A 238 10.54 31.82 -2.50
C SER A 238 9.80 33.15 -2.70
N GLY A 239 10.52 34.25 -2.99
CA GLY A 239 9.88 35.50 -3.40
C GLY A 239 9.23 36.32 -2.27
N GLN A 240 9.33 35.89 -1.01
CA GLN A 240 8.71 36.48 0.18
C GLN A 240 9.26 37.87 0.60
N GLY A 241 9.90 38.58 -0.33
CA GLY A 241 10.53 39.88 -0.13
C GLY A 241 10.19 40.87 -1.23
N LYS A 242 8.91 41.17 -1.45
CA LYS A 242 8.47 42.45 -2.05
C LYS A 242 8.59 43.62 -1.04
N SER A 243 9.52 43.54 -0.10
CA SER A 243 9.83 44.66 0.80
C SER A 243 10.88 45.53 0.15
N SER A 244 10.45 46.74 -0.17
CA SER A 244 11.26 47.91 -0.46
C SER A 244 12.38 48.11 0.56
N SER A 245 13.57 47.58 0.28
CA SER A 245 14.78 48.20 0.81
C SER A 245 15.06 49.46 -0.02
N TRP A 246 15.00 50.62 0.62
CA TRP A 246 15.48 51.90 0.09
C TRP A 246 16.93 51.81 -0.44
N MET A 247 17.70 50.80 -0.03
CA MET A 247 18.93 50.37 -0.70
C MET A 247 18.65 49.17 -1.59
N GLY A 248 18.45 49.42 -2.88
CA GLY A 248 18.00 48.47 -3.90
C GLY A 248 18.88 47.23 -4.08
N GLY A 249 18.56 46.16 -3.34
CA GLY A 249 18.99 44.79 -3.62
C GLY A 249 17.81 43.97 -4.12
N SER A 250 17.78 43.63 -5.42
CA SER A 250 16.80 42.71 -5.98
C SER A 250 17.13 41.28 -5.54
N ASN A 251 16.24 40.60 -4.80
CA ASN A 251 16.40 39.15 -4.59
C ASN A 251 16.43 38.43 -5.95
N PRO A 252 17.31 37.43 -6.13
CA PRO A 252 17.42 36.69 -7.39
C PRO A 252 16.16 35.84 -7.59
N THR A 253 15.33 36.19 -8.58
CA THR A 253 14.17 35.39 -8.94
C THR A 253 14.56 34.26 -9.88
N LEU A 254 14.09 33.04 -9.58
CA LEU A 254 14.21 31.92 -10.53
C LEU A 254 13.36 32.24 -11.75
N ARG A 255 14.02 32.31 -12.91
CA ARG A 255 13.40 32.68 -14.18
C ARG A 255 13.08 31.48 -15.07
N SER A 256 13.49 30.27 -14.66
CA SER A 256 13.22 29.01 -15.34
C SER A 256 12.06 28.29 -14.67
N ASP A 257 11.02 28.00 -15.44
CA ASP A 257 9.82 27.29 -14.95
C ASP A 257 10.17 25.90 -14.38
N MET A 258 11.13 25.19 -14.99
CA MET A 258 11.60 23.89 -14.50
C MET A 258 12.33 24.00 -13.15
N ALA A 259 13.09 25.08 -12.95
CA ALA A 259 13.74 25.33 -11.67
C ALA A 259 12.70 25.66 -10.58
N GLN A 260 11.65 26.41 -10.92
CA GLN A 260 10.55 26.71 -10.00
C GLN A 260 9.78 25.45 -9.58
N VAL A 261 9.44 24.56 -10.52
CA VAL A 261 8.81 23.26 -10.19
C VAL A 261 9.67 22.46 -9.22
N MET A 262 10.98 22.45 -9.43
CA MET A 262 11.90 21.74 -8.55
C MET A 262 11.99 22.40 -7.17
N LEU A 263 11.93 23.73 -7.10
CA LEU A 263 11.82 24.47 -5.83
C LEU A 263 10.56 24.09 -5.05
N VAL A 264 9.40 23.99 -5.71
CA VAL A 264 8.14 23.53 -5.09
C VAL A 264 8.34 22.16 -4.44
N ARG A 265 8.94 21.21 -5.16
CA ARG A 265 9.20 19.85 -4.64
C ARG A 265 10.12 19.86 -3.41
N TYR A 266 11.13 20.72 -3.41
CA TYR A 266 12.06 20.84 -2.29
C TYR A 266 11.40 21.51 -1.08
N ALA A 267 10.54 22.51 -1.30
CA ALA A 267 9.78 23.17 -0.25
C ALA A 267 8.87 22.17 0.48
N VAL A 268 8.09 21.39 -0.27
CA VAL A 268 7.20 20.36 0.29
C VAL A 268 8.00 19.36 1.11
N ARG A 269 9.06 18.77 0.54
CA ARG A 269 9.86 17.74 1.22
C ARG A 269 10.51 18.22 2.54
N VAL A 270 10.84 19.51 2.67
CA VAL A 270 11.49 20.05 3.87
C VAL A 270 10.48 20.54 4.92
N MET A 271 9.37 21.13 4.46
CA MET A 271 8.40 21.82 5.30
C MET A 271 7.21 20.93 5.70
N GLU A 272 6.97 19.80 5.04
CA GLU A 272 5.87 18.86 5.35
C GLU A 272 5.99 18.26 6.77
N ASN A 273 7.21 18.03 7.25
CA ASN A 273 7.47 17.43 8.56
C ASN A 273 7.60 18.46 9.71
N ASP A 274 7.31 19.75 9.49
CA ASP A 274 7.43 20.78 10.53
C ASP A 274 6.15 21.60 10.66
N SER A 275 5.39 21.33 11.73
CA SER A 275 4.11 21.96 12.03
C SER A 275 4.20 23.50 12.09
N GLY A 276 5.35 24.05 12.51
CA GLY A 276 5.56 25.50 12.57
C GLY A 276 5.77 26.17 11.21
N LEU A 277 6.24 25.42 10.20
CA LEU A 277 6.52 25.93 8.85
C LEU A 277 5.37 25.70 7.87
N LEU A 278 4.40 24.83 8.19
CA LEU A 278 3.23 24.57 7.35
C LEU A 278 2.47 25.85 6.94
N PRO A 279 2.19 26.83 7.82
CA PRO A 279 1.52 28.08 7.43
C PRO A 279 2.30 28.87 6.36
N GLN A 280 3.63 28.90 6.48
CA GLN A 280 4.49 29.55 5.50
C GLN A 280 4.47 28.78 4.17
N LEU A 281 4.52 27.45 4.21
CA LEU A 281 4.42 26.61 3.01
C LEU A 281 3.10 26.86 2.26
N TYR A 282 1.98 26.96 2.96
CA TYR A 282 0.68 27.26 2.35
C TYR A 282 0.69 28.60 1.62
N THR A 283 1.21 29.67 2.25
CA THR A 283 1.31 30.98 1.59
C THR A 283 2.18 30.94 0.32
N LEU A 284 3.27 30.17 0.35
CA LEU A 284 4.15 30.01 -0.82
C LEU A 284 3.47 29.23 -1.95
N LEU A 285 2.77 28.13 -1.62
CA LEU A 285 2.03 27.34 -2.59
C LEU A 285 0.90 28.15 -3.23
N GLU A 286 0.21 29.00 -2.46
CA GLU A 286 -0.83 29.91 -2.98
C GLU A 286 -0.27 30.91 -3.99
N GLU A 287 0.90 31.50 -3.72
CA GLU A 287 1.57 32.38 -4.67
C GLU A 287 2.02 31.64 -5.94
N TRP A 288 2.56 30.42 -5.81
CA TRP A 288 3.01 29.62 -6.96
C TRP A 288 1.88 29.05 -7.81
N MET A 289 0.69 28.82 -7.24
CA MET A 289 -0.51 28.44 -7.99
C MET A 289 -0.96 29.54 -8.97
N GLY A 290 -0.77 30.82 -8.63
CA GLY A 290 -1.08 31.95 -9.49
C GLY A 290 -0.03 32.24 -10.57
N HIS A 291 0.99 31.40 -10.73
CA HIS A 291 2.09 31.65 -11.67
C HIS A 291 1.63 31.56 -13.14
N ARG A 292 2.27 32.34 -14.02
CA ARG A 292 1.93 32.41 -15.46
C ARG A 292 2.12 31.09 -16.21
N SER A 293 2.98 30.21 -15.69
CA SER A 293 3.30 28.93 -16.31
C SER A 293 2.44 27.80 -15.76
N ASP A 294 1.66 27.18 -16.64
CA ASP A 294 0.81 26.01 -16.37
C ASP A 294 1.52 24.88 -15.61
N MET A 295 2.83 24.70 -15.86
CA MET A 295 3.62 23.63 -15.24
C MET A 295 3.84 23.85 -13.75
N VAL A 296 4.05 25.11 -13.36
CA VAL A 296 4.30 25.51 -11.95
C VAL A 296 2.99 25.50 -11.17
N SER A 297 1.92 26.04 -11.77
CA SER A 297 0.61 26.09 -11.13
C SER A 297 0.05 24.69 -10.83
N ILE A 298 0.18 23.73 -11.76
CA ILE A 298 -0.28 22.35 -11.56
C ILE A 298 0.58 21.61 -10.53
N GLU A 299 1.89 21.83 -10.52
CA GLU A 299 2.73 21.17 -9.51
C GLU A 299 2.44 21.73 -8.10
N ALA A 300 2.24 23.04 -7.97
CA ALA A 300 1.83 23.66 -6.71
C ALA A 300 0.46 23.15 -6.25
N ALA A 301 -0.53 23.06 -7.16
CA ALA A 301 -1.83 22.49 -6.85
C ALA A 301 -1.73 21.02 -6.43
N ARG A 302 -0.91 20.21 -7.13
CA ARG A 302 -0.66 18.81 -6.75
C ARG A 302 -0.04 18.70 -5.37
N ALA A 303 0.98 19.51 -5.09
CA ALA A 303 1.64 19.55 -3.79
C ALA A 303 0.63 19.84 -2.68
N MET A 304 -0.25 20.83 -2.87
CA MET A 304 -1.32 21.11 -1.90
C MET A 304 -2.28 19.95 -1.69
N CYS A 305 -2.63 19.22 -2.75
CA CYS A 305 -3.53 18.06 -2.63
C CYS A 305 -2.88 16.83 -1.97
N GLN A 306 -1.55 16.79 -1.83
CA GLN A 306 -0.81 15.65 -1.26
C GLN A 306 -0.46 15.82 0.22
N LEU A 307 -0.61 17.02 0.78
CA LEU A 307 -0.36 17.29 2.20
C LEU A 307 -1.41 16.56 3.08
N LYS A 308 -0.97 16.04 4.23
CA LYS A 308 -1.78 15.17 5.12
C LYS A 308 -2.82 15.94 5.96
N ASP A 309 -2.48 17.15 6.43
CA ASP A 309 -3.32 17.93 7.36
C ASP A 309 -3.90 19.19 6.72
N VAL A 310 -4.67 19.03 5.64
CA VAL A 310 -5.26 20.18 4.90
C VAL A 310 -6.75 20.29 5.17
N THR A 311 -7.20 21.49 5.52
CA THR A 311 -8.64 21.77 5.65
C THR A 311 -9.30 21.97 4.28
N ALA A 312 -10.60 21.63 4.15
CA ALA A 312 -11.35 21.80 2.92
C ALA A 312 -11.32 23.24 2.36
N LYS A 313 -11.19 24.26 3.23
CA LYS A 313 -11.05 25.68 2.82
C LYS A 313 -9.72 25.99 2.15
N GLN A 314 -8.63 25.36 2.61
CA GLN A 314 -7.30 25.53 2.04
C GLN A 314 -7.15 24.80 0.70
N LEU A 315 -7.96 23.78 0.44
CA LEU A 315 -7.98 23.05 -0.83
C LEU A 315 -8.73 23.80 -1.94
N THR A 316 -9.65 24.71 -1.61
CA THR A 316 -10.48 25.42 -2.60
C THR A 316 -9.67 26.14 -3.70
N PRO A 317 -8.58 26.87 -3.41
CA PRO A 317 -7.77 27.50 -4.45
C PRO A 317 -7.11 26.48 -5.38
N ALA A 318 -6.61 25.37 -4.84
CA ALA A 318 -6.01 24.29 -5.63
C ALA A 318 -7.04 23.61 -6.54
N VAL A 319 -8.24 23.32 -6.00
CA VAL A 319 -9.35 22.77 -6.79
C VAL A 319 -9.79 23.73 -7.90
N ASN A 320 -9.86 25.04 -7.63
CA ASN A 320 -10.22 26.04 -8.65
C ASN A 320 -9.19 26.09 -9.80
N VAL A 321 -7.89 26.01 -9.50
CA VAL A 321 -6.84 25.95 -10.53
C VAL A 321 -6.96 24.67 -11.36
N LEU A 322 -7.22 23.53 -10.71
CA LEU A 322 -7.45 22.26 -11.38
C LEU A 322 -8.73 22.29 -12.24
N GLN A 323 -9.80 22.94 -11.77
CA GLN A 323 -11.04 23.12 -12.53
C GLN A 323 -10.81 23.98 -13.77
N GLN A 324 -10.10 25.11 -13.64
CA GLN A 324 -9.71 25.93 -14.79
C GLN A 324 -8.85 25.14 -15.78
N ALA A 325 -7.95 24.29 -15.28
CA ALA A 325 -7.13 23.41 -16.10
C ALA A 325 -7.97 22.38 -16.90
N LEU A 326 -9.10 21.90 -16.36
CA LEU A 326 -10.04 21.02 -17.06
C LEU A 326 -10.82 21.76 -18.15
N SER A 327 -11.43 22.90 -17.81
CA SER A 327 -12.43 23.56 -18.67
C SER A 327 -11.83 24.58 -19.64
N ALA A 328 -10.77 25.30 -19.24
CA ALA A 328 -10.19 26.38 -20.05
C ALA A 328 -9.09 25.91 -21.01
N SER A 329 -8.48 24.75 -20.77
CA SER A 329 -7.34 24.28 -21.55
C SER A 329 -7.75 23.46 -22.75
N GLN A 330 -7.27 23.85 -23.93
CA GLN A 330 -7.37 23.07 -25.17
C GLN A 330 -6.35 21.91 -25.23
N LYS A 331 -5.42 21.82 -24.26
CA LYS A 331 -4.32 20.84 -24.27
C LYS A 331 -4.72 19.55 -23.52
N PRO A 332 -4.78 18.38 -24.19
CA PRO A 332 -5.14 17.10 -23.54
C PRO A 332 -4.20 16.71 -22.39
N THR A 333 -2.91 16.99 -22.50
CA THR A 333 -1.91 16.69 -21.45
C THR A 333 -2.21 17.41 -20.13
N LEU A 334 -2.75 18.62 -20.23
CA LEU A 334 -3.05 19.45 -19.07
C LEU A 334 -4.33 18.98 -18.37
N ARG A 335 -5.37 18.66 -19.15
CA ARG A 335 -6.59 18.00 -18.64
C ARG A 335 -6.26 16.68 -17.94
N PHE A 336 -5.39 15.88 -18.54
CA PHE A 336 -4.94 14.62 -17.96
C PHE A 336 -4.21 14.81 -16.61
N ALA A 337 -3.31 15.78 -16.52
CA ALA A 337 -2.62 16.07 -15.27
C ALA A 337 -3.57 16.57 -14.18
N ALA A 338 -4.57 17.39 -14.55
CA ALA A 338 -5.57 17.91 -13.63
C ALA A 338 -6.50 16.80 -13.11
N ILE A 339 -7.10 16.01 -14.01
CA ILE A 339 -8.02 14.94 -13.62
C ILE A 339 -7.35 13.85 -12.79
N ARG A 340 -6.07 13.53 -13.09
CA ARG A 340 -5.30 12.57 -12.29
C ARG A 340 -5.08 13.07 -10.86
N THR A 341 -4.85 14.37 -10.70
CA THR A 341 -4.65 15.00 -9.38
C THR A 341 -5.97 15.06 -8.61
N LEU A 342 -7.10 15.38 -9.28
CA LEU A 342 -8.43 15.37 -8.69
C LEU A 342 -8.89 13.95 -8.28
N ASN A 343 -8.60 12.93 -9.08
CA ASN A 343 -8.88 11.54 -8.71
C ASN A 343 -8.13 11.12 -7.44
N ALA A 344 -6.87 11.54 -7.33
CA ALA A 344 -6.08 11.30 -6.12
C ALA A 344 -6.70 12.01 -4.91
N LEU A 345 -7.10 13.29 -5.05
CA LEU A 345 -7.74 14.07 -3.98
C LEU A 345 -9.12 13.50 -3.59
N ALA A 346 -9.88 12.98 -4.55
CA ALA A 346 -11.21 12.40 -4.30
C ALA A 346 -11.16 11.14 -3.41
N ARG A 347 -9.98 10.60 -3.10
CA ARG A 347 -9.82 9.51 -2.10
C ARG A 347 -9.90 10.04 -0.68
N THR A 348 -9.24 11.15 -0.39
CA THR A 348 -9.13 11.72 0.97
C THR A 348 -10.23 12.74 1.24
N HIS A 349 -10.55 13.59 0.26
CA HIS A 349 -11.54 14.66 0.40
C HIS A 349 -12.52 14.70 -0.80
N PRO A 350 -13.50 13.79 -0.85
CA PRO A 350 -14.50 13.77 -1.93
C PRO A 350 -15.31 15.08 -2.02
N GLU A 351 -15.66 15.69 -0.89
CA GLU A 351 -16.49 16.90 -0.81
C GLU A 351 -15.84 18.11 -1.48
N ALA A 352 -14.52 18.24 -1.39
CA ALA A 352 -13.77 19.33 -2.01
C ALA A 352 -13.78 19.25 -3.54
N VAL A 353 -13.92 18.05 -4.11
CA VAL A 353 -13.90 17.80 -5.56
C VAL A 353 -15.29 17.88 -6.21
N GLN A 354 -16.37 17.74 -5.43
CA GLN A 354 -17.75 17.79 -5.92
C GLN A 354 -18.08 18.98 -6.86
N PRO A 355 -17.59 20.22 -6.62
CA PRO A 355 -17.87 21.35 -7.51
C PRO A 355 -17.38 21.15 -8.96
N CYS A 356 -16.39 20.28 -9.17
CA CYS A 356 -15.83 19.96 -10.49
C CYS A 356 -16.64 18.90 -11.25
N ASN A 357 -17.67 18.30 -10.65
CA ASN A 357 -18.38 17.16 -11.24
C ASN A 357 -19.00 17.50 -12.62
N VAL A 358 -19.54 18.70 -12.79
CA VAL A 358 -20.18 19.12 -14.05
C VAL A 358 -19.15 19.20 -15.19
N ASP A 359 -17.96 19.71 -14.91
CA ASP A 359 -16.88 19.77 -15.90
C ASP A 359 -16.35 18.36 -16.24
N MET A 360 -16.24 17.49 -15.22
CA MET A 360 -15.81 16.10 -15.41
C MET A 360 -16.83 15.26 -16.21
N GLU A 361 -18.13 15.51 -16.08
CA GLU A 361 -19.18 14.86 -16.89
C GLU A 361 -18.96 15.15 -18.39
N GLY A 362 -18.52 16.36 -18.75
CA GLY A 362 -18.17 16.73 -20.13
C GLY A 362 -16.95 16.00 -20.68
N LEU A 363 -16.06 15.49 -19.80
CA LEU A 363 -14.84 14.79 -20.19
C LEU A 363 -15.03 13.30 -20.43
N ILE A 364 -16.20 12.73 -20.10
CA ILE A 364 -16.52 11.32 -20.38
C ILE A 364 -16.48 11.04 -21.88
N THR A 365 -16.88 12.01 -22.70
CA THR A 365 -16.87 11.92 -24.17
C THR A 365 -15.58 12.48 -24.81
N ASP A 366 -14.51 12.70 -24.03
CA ASP A 366 -13.25 13.22 -24.57
C ASP A 366 -12.58 12.19 -25.50
N SER A 367 -11.95 12.71 -26.56
CA SER A 367 -11.10 11.95 -27.48
C SER A 367 -10.03 11.09 -26.80
N ASN A 368 -9.50 11.53 -25.64
CA ASN A 368 -8.51 10.79 -24.89
C ASN A 368 -9.18 9.86 -23.86
N ARG A 369 -9.18 8.56 -24.17
CA ARG A 369 -9.71 7.50 -23.32
C ARG A 369 -9.18 7.54 -21.89
N SER A 370 -7.90 7.88 -21.68
CA SER A 370 -7.33 7.95 -20.33
C SER A 370 -7.98 9.07 -19.50
N VAL A 371 -8.29 10.21 -20.12
CA VAL A 371 -8.99 11.32 -19.45
C VAL A 371 -10.41 10.92 -19.10
N ALA A 372 -11.14 10.30 -20.04
CA ALA A 372 -12.50 9.80 -19.80
C ALA A 372 -12.55 8.75 -18.68
N THR A 373 -11.59 7.82 -18.67
CA THR A 373 -11.42 6.79 -17.64
C THR A 373 -11.25 7.43 -16.25
N PHE A 374 -10.29 8.34 -16.09
CA PHE A 374 -10.08 9.03 -14.82
C PHE A 374 -11.27 9.93 -14.44
N ALA A 375 -11.98 10.52 -15.40
CA ALA A 375 -13.19 11.31 -15.14
C ALA A 375 -14.30 10.43 -14.56
N ILE A 376 -14.59 9.28 -15.18
CA ILE A 376 -15.56 8.31 -14.68
C ILE A 376 -15.18 7.84 -13.27
N THR A 377 -13.94 7.40 -13.07
CA THR A 377 -13.50 6.93 -11.73
C THR A 377 -13.60 8.02 -10.68
N THR A 378 -13.33 9.28 -11.02
CA THR A 378 -13.47 10.41 -10.08
C THR A 378 -14.94 10.67 -9.78
N LEU A 379 -15.79 10.74 -10.80
CA LEU A 379 -17.24 10.93 -10.67
C LEU A 379 -17.93 9.82 -9.87
N LEU A 380 -17.45 8.58 -9.96
CA LEU A 380 -17.98 7.49 -9.15
C LEU A 380 -17.64 7.66 -7.66
N LYS A 381 -16.52 8.32 -7.33
CA LYS A 381 -16.13 8.62 -5.94
C LYS A 381 -16.84 9.86 -5.40
N THR A 382 -17.01 10.89 -6.22
CA THR A 382 -17.58 12.20 -5.85
C THR A 382 -19.06 12.35 -6.20
N GLY A 383 -19.68 11.30 -6.74
CA GLY A 383 -21.03 11.35 -7.28
C GLY A 383 -22.08 11.66 -6.22
N ASN A 384 -23.02 12.53 -6.57
CA ASN A 384 -24.19 12.88 -5.77
C ASN A 384 -25.43 12.16 -6.32
N GLU A 385 -26.45 11.95 -5.49
CA GLU A 385 -27.70 11.25 -5.87
C GLU A 385 -28.36 11.81 -7.15
N ALA A 386 -28.29 13.13 -7.36
CA ALA A 386 -28.84 13.80 -8.55
C ALA A 386 -28.03 13.58 -9.85
N SER A 387 -26.76 13.19 -9.75
CA SER A 387 -25.88 12.95 -10.90
C SER A 387 -25.87 11.50 -11.37
N VAL A 388 -26.29 10.56 -10.52
CA VAL A 388 -26.26 9.11 -10.79
C VAL A 388 -26.97 8.76 -12.09
N ASP A 389 -28.18 9.30 -12.31
CA ASP A 389 -29.00 8.99 -13.48
C ASP A 389 -28.31 9.39 -14.80
N ARG A 390 -27.64 10.54 -14.80
CA ARG A 390 -26.90 11.05 -15.97
C ARG A 390 -25.61 10.27 -16.20
N LEU A 391 -24.87 10.00 -15.12
CA LEU A 391 -23.61 9.27 -15.15
C LEU A 391 -23.80 7.84 -15.69
N MET A 392 -24.77 7.09 -15.17
CA MET A 392 -25.02 5.71 -15.61
C MET A 392 -25.41 5.65 -17.10
N LYS A 393 -26.21 6.62 -17.57
CA LYS A 393 -26.62 6.69 -18.99
C LYS A 393 -25.45 6.98 -19.93
N GLN A 394 -24.56 7.90 -19.56
CA GLN A 394 -23.37 8.20 -20.36
C GLN A 394 -22.36 7.05 -20.34
N MET A 395 -22.25 6.35 -19.20
CA MET A 395 -21.31 5.25 -19.03
C MET A 395 -21.69 4.01 -19.84
N GLN A 396 -22.99 3.74 -20.06
CA GLN A 396 -23.45 2.57 -20.80
C GLN A 396 -22.84 2.48 -22.22
N GLY A 397 -22.70 3.60 -22.94
CA GLY A 397 -22.03 3.61 -24.25
C GLY A 397 -20.52 3.43 -24.16
N PHE A 398 -19.89 3.88 -23.08
CA PHE A 398 -18.44 3.78 -22.87
C PHE A 398 -17.99 2.35 -22.50
N MET A 399 -18.86 1.57 -21.83
CA MET A 399 -18.53 0.21 -21.39
C MET A 399 -18.13 -0.73 -22.53
N ALA A 400 -18.66 -0.54 -23.73
CA ALA A 400 -18.34 -1.37 -24.89
C ALA A 400 -16.92 -1.12 -25.45
N GLU A 401 -16.33 0.05 -25.20
CA GLU A 401 -15.07 0.49 -25.84
C GLU A 401 -13.82 0.32 -24.96
N ILE A 402 -14.01 -0.17 -23.72
CA ILE A 402 -12.97 -0.27 -22.69
C ILE A 402 -12.47 -1.70 -22.45
N SER A 403 -11.28 -1.81 -21.86
CA SER A 403 -10.72 -3.09 -21.43
C SER A 403 -11.50 -3.70 -20.26
N ASP A 404 -11.48 -5.03 -20.16
CA ASP A 404 -12.16 -5.76 -19.09
C ASP A 404 -11.63 -5.39 -17.69
N GLU A 405 -10.35 -5.07 -17.54
CA GLU A 405 -9.76 -4.55 -16.29
C GLU A 405 -10.47 -3.28 -15.80
N PHE A 406 -10.73 -2.34 -16.71
CA PHE A 406 -11.43 -1.12 -16.35
C PHE A 406 -12.92 -1.36 -16.08
N LYS A 407 -13.54 -2.27 -16.84
CA LYS A 407 -14.93 -2.67 -16.59
C LYS A 407 -15.11 -3.27 -15.18
N ILE A 408 -14.13 -4.03 -14.68
CA ILE A 408 -14.13 -4.55 -13.30
C ILE A 408 -14.12 -3.41 -12.29
N ILE A 409 -13.25 -2.41 -12.46
CA ILE A 409 -13.18 -1.24 -11.57
C ILE A 409 -14.51 -0.49 -11.56
N VAL A 410 -15.14 -0.32 -12.72
CA VAL A 410 -16.47 0.32 -12.84
C VAL A 410 -17.54 -0.48 -12.11
N ALA A 411 -17.58 -1.81 -12.27
CA ALA A 411 -18.56 -2.66 -11.59
C ALA A 411 -18.41 -2.60 -10.06
N GLU A 412 -17.19 -2.63 -9.54
CA GLU A 412 -16.92 -2.55 -8.09
C GLU A 412 -17.22 -1.14 -7.54
N ALA A 413 -16.93 -0.08 -8.32
CA ALA A 413 -17.31 1.27 -7.95
C ALA A 413 -18.84 1.41 -7.88
N VAL A 414 -19.58 0.90 -8.88
CA VAL A 414 -21.05 0.89 -8.87
C VAL A 414 -21.58 0.11 -7.67
N ARG A 415 -20.98 -1.02 -7.31
CA ARG A 415 -21.31 -1.78 -6.08
C ARG A 415 -21.17 -0.92 -4.82
N SER A 416 -20.08 -0.15 -4.70
CA SER A 416 -19.86 0.77 -3.57
C SER A 416 -20.89 1.92 -3.56
N LEU A 417 -21.20 2.50 -4.71
CA LEU A 417 -22.23 3.53 -4.86
C LEU A 417 -23.62 3.03 -4.48
N CYS A 418 -23.96 1.78 -4.80
CA CYS A 418 -25.23 1.17 -4.41
C CYS A 418 -25.41 1.15 -2.89
N ARG A 419 -24.33 0.87 -2.14
CA ARG A 419 -24.34 0.91 -0.67
C ARG A 419 -24.52 2.34 -0.14
N LYS A 420 -23.98 3.34 -0.83
CA LYS A 420 -24.10 4.77 -0.45
C LYS A 420 -25.46 5.38 -0.78
N PHE A 421 -26.07 5.01 -1.91
CA PHE A 421 -27.34 5.57 -2.39
C PHE A 421 -28.39 4.47 -2.69
N PRO A 422 -28.97 3.82 -1.65
CA PRO A 422 -29.95 2.74 -1.85
C PRO A 422 -31.21 3.15 -2.59
N SER A 423 -31.62 4.43 -2.50
CA SER A 423 -32.83 4.98 -3.16
C SER A 423 -32.81 4.85 -4.69
N LYS A 424 -31.61 4.82 -5.29
CA LYS A 424 -31.42 4.73 -6.76
C LYS A 424 -31.15 3.31 -7.26
N HIS A 425 -31.47 2.27 -6.46
CA HIS A 425 -31.20 0.87 -6.78
C HIS A 425 -31.71 0.45 -8.17
N SER A 426 -32.84 0.97 -8.63
CA SER A 426 -33.42 0.61 -9.95
C SER A 426 -32.51 1.00 -11.12
N VAL A 427 -31.77 2.11 -11.01
CA VAL A 427 -30.90 2.61 -12.08
C VAL A 427 -29.60 1.81 -12.09
N PHE A 428 -29.03 1.54 -10.92
CA PHE A 428 -27.85 0.69 -10.81
C PHE A 428 -28.12 -0.73 -11.27
N LEU A 429 -29.26 -1.31 -10.89
CA LEU A 429 -29.64 -2.66 -11.33
C LEU A 429 -29.86 -2.73 -12.84
N GLY A 430 -30.52 -1.72 -13.43
CA GLY A 430 -30.69 -1.63 -14.89
C GLY A 430 -29.37 -1.48 -15.64
N PHE A 431 -28.41 -0.75 -15.07
CA PHE A 431 -27.07 -0.64 -15.63
C PHE A 431 -26.32 -1.98 -15.55
N LEU A 432 -26.25 -2.60 -14.37
CA LEU A 432 -25.55 -3.88 -14.15
C LEU A 432 -26.16 -5.02 -15.00
N SER A 433 -27.48 -5.06 -15.16
CA SER A 433 -28.14 -6.07 -15.99
C SER A 433 -27.90 -5.85 -17.49
N GLY A 434 -27.89 -4.59 -17.95
CA GLY A 434 -27.49 -4.27 -19.33
C GLY A 434 -26.05 -4.72 -19.62
N VAL A 435 -25.15 -4.42 -18.69
CA VAL A 435 -23.74 -4.80 -18.77
C VAL A 435 -23.51 -6.32 -18.77
N LEU A 436 -24.33 -7.09 -18.05
CA LEU A 436 -24.22 -8.56 -18.05
C LEU A 436 -24.60 -9.22 -19.38
N ARG A 437 -25.45 -8.56 -20.19
CA ARG A 437 -25.85 -9.03 -21.52
C ARG A 437 -24.76 -8.80 -22.57
N ASP A 438 -23.89 -7.82 -22.35
CA ASP A 438 -22.79 -7.52 -23.26
C ASP A 438 -21.69 -8.60 -23.21
N GLU A 439 -20.87 -8.67 -24.26
CA GLU A 439 -19.69 -9.53 -24.31
C GLU A 439 -18.65 -9.08 -23.27
N GLY A 440 -18.11 -10.03 -22.52
CA GLY A 440 -17.11 -9.75 -21.49
C GLY A 440 -16.51 -11.00 -20.86
N GLY A 441 -15.29 -10.86 -20.34
CA GLY A 441 -14.55 -11.92 -19.69
C GLY A 441 -15.16 -12.39 -18.37
N PHE A 442 -14.67 -13.54 -17.90
CA PHE A 442 -15.15 -14.20 -16.67
C PHE A 442 -15.07 -13.31 -15.43
N GLU A 443 -13.94 -12.61 -15.22
CA GLU A 443 -13.71 -11.80 -14.03
C GLU A 443 -14.62 -10.57 -13.96
N PHE A 444 -14.87 -9.96 -15.12
CA PHE A 444 -15.81 -8.85 -15.23
C PHE A 444 -17.25 -9.28 -14.92
N LYS A 445 -17.74 -10.36 -15.56
CA LYS A 445 -19.08 -10.88 -15.28
C LYS A 445 -19.22 -11.33 -13.83
N ARG A 446 -18.16 -11.89 -13.23
CA ARG A 446 -18.11 -12.19 -11.80
C ARG A 446 -18.32 -10.95 -10.95
N ALA A 447 -17.59 -9.86 -11.20
CA ALA A 447 -17.71 -8.62 -10.43
C ALA A 447 -19.12 -8.02 -10.54
N ALA A 448 -19.70 -8.00 -11.73
CA ALA A 448 -21.08 -7.53 -11.94
C ALA A 448 -22.12 -8.40 -11.20
N ILE A 449 -21.97 -9.73 -11.24
CA ILE A 449 -22.86 -10.64 -10.50
C ILE A 449 -22.73 -10.45 -9.00
N GLU A 450 -21.50 -10.34 -8.47
CA GLU A 450 -21.25 -10.06 -7.05
C GLU A 450 -21.89 -8.72 -6.63
N ALA A 451 -21.85 -7.70 -7.49
CA ALA A 451 -22.52 -6.42 -7.25
C ALA A 451 -24.06 -6.54 -7.19
N ILE A 452 -24.67 -7.34 -8.08
CA ILE A 452 -26.13 -7.59 -8.07
C ILE A 452 -26.54 -8.39 -6.83
N MET A 453 -25.77 -9.42 -6.45
CA MET A 453 -26.03 -10.22 -5.24
C MET A 453 -26.00 -9.36 -3.98
N ASP A 454 -25.00 -8.49 -3.86
CA ASP A 454 -24.90 -7.52 -2.78
C ASP A 454 -26.09 -6.56 -2.72
N LEU A 455 -26.52 -6.06 -3.88
CA LEU A 455 -27.69 -5.17 -3.95
C LEU A 455 -28.94 -5.87 -3.44
N ALA A 456 -29.15 -7.14 -3.85
CA ALA A 456 -30.29 -7.94 -3.44
C ALA A 456 -30.30 -8.30 -1.95
N LYS A 457 -29.12 -8.48 -1.33
CA LYS A 457 -28.98 -8.71 0.12
C LYS A 457 -29.30 -7.45 0.92
N ASN A 458 -28.80 -6.29 0.47
CA ASN A 458 -28.88 -5.05 1.23
C ASN A 458 -30.19 -4.27 1.03
N VAL A 459 -30.83 -4.39 -0.14
CA VAL A 459 -32.05 -3.63 -0.48
C VAL A 459 -33.19 -4.61 -0.80
N PRO A 460 -34.17 -4.81 0.10
CA PRO A 460 -35.23 -5.80 -0.08
C PRO A 460 -36.15 -5.46 -1.27
N GLU A 461 -36.38 -4.18 -1.56
CA GLU A 461 -37.24 -3.72 -2.66
C GLU A 461 -36.72 -4.12 -4.05
N CYS A 462 -35.40 -4.27 -4.20
CA CYS A 462 -34.79 -4.67 -5.46
C CYS A 462 -34.66 -6.20 -5.63
N LYS A 463 -34.88 -6.97 -4.55
CA LYS A 463 -34.55 -8.40 -4.50
C LYS A 463 -35.22 -9.19 -5.62
N GLU A 464 -36.52 -8.99 -5.85
CA GLU A 464 -37.25 -9.72 -6.89
C GLU A 464 -36.72 -9.41 -8.30
N ALA A 465 -36.44 -8.12 -8.58
CA ALA A 465 -35.90 -7.69 -9.86
C ALA A 465 -34.47 -8.19 -10.09
N ALA A 466 -33.63 -8.16 -9.06
CA ALA A 466 -32.27 -8.66 -9.11
C ALA A 466 -32.23 -10.17 -9.38
N LEU A 467 -33.05 -10.95 -8.66
CA LEU A 467 -33.17 -12.38 -8.88
C LEU A 467 -33.72 -12.71 -10.28
N ALA A 468 -34.64 -11.90 -10.82
CA ALA A 468 -35.14 -12.06 -12.18
C ALA A 468 -34.02 -11.88 -13.24
N HIS A 469 -33.20 -10.83 -13.12
CA HIS A 469 -32.05 -10.62 -14.00
C HIS A 469 -31.01 -11.74 -13.89
N LEU A 470 -30.75 -12.25 -12.68
CA LEU A 470 -29.86 -13.38 -12.48
C LEU A 470 -30.43 -14.68 -13.09
N CYS A 471 -31.75 -14.87 -13.08
CA CYS A 471 -32.41 -16.01 -13.74
C CYS A 471 -32.31 -15.94 -15.25
N GLU A 472 -32.48 -14.76 -15.84
CA GLU A 472 -32.25 -14.54 -17.27
C GLU A 472 -30.78 -14.83 -17.64
N PHE A 473 -29.83 -14.35 -16.82
CA PHE A 473 -28.40 -14.56 -17.08
C PHE A 473 -28.02 -16.05 -17.13
N ILE A 474 -28.52 -16.88 -16.20
CA ILE A 474 -28.18 -18.32 -16.19
C ILE A 474 -28.83 -19.09 -17.34
N GLU A 475 -29.77 -18.53 -18.09
CA GLU A 475 -30.36 -19.20 -19.25
C GLU A 475 -29.38 -19.35 -20.40
N ASP A 476 -28.56 -18.32 -20.63
CA ASP A 476 -27.58 -18.24 -21.72
C ASP A 476 -26.14 -18.06 -21.20
N CYS A 477 -25.86 -18.49 -19.97
CA CYS A 477 -24.53 -18.33 -19.37
C CYS A 477 -23.53 -19.36 -19.91
N GLU A 478 -22.49 -18.89 -20.57
CA GLU A 478 -21.38 -19.74 -21.06
C GLU A 478 -20.46 -20.23 -19.92
N PHE A 479 -20.44 -19.54 -18.77
CA PHE A 479 -19.49 -19.78 -17.69
C PHE A 479 -20.06 -20.66 -16.58
N THR A 480 -19.72 -21.95 -16.58
CA THR A 480 -20.16 -22.93 -15.56
C THR A 480 -19.98 -22.44 -14.11
N LYS A 481 -18.82 -21.86 -13.79
CA LYS A 481 -18.52 -21.37 -12.42
C LYS A 481 -19.46 -20.23 -11.98
N LEU A 482 -19.88 -19.37 -12.91
CA LEU A 482 -20.82 -18.28 -12.61
C LEU A 482 -22.24 -18.84 -12.43
N SER A 483 -22.65 -19.77 -13.29
CA SER A 483 -23.95 -20.46 -13.16
C SER A 483 -24.09 -21.15 -11.81
N VAL A 484 -23.06 -21.87 -11.34
CA VAL A 484 -23.07 -22.49 -10.01
C VAL A 484 -23.23 -21.44 -8.90
N ARG A 485 -22.53 -20.31 -8.99
CA ARG A 485 -22.59 -19.26 -7.98
C ARG A 485 -23.97 -18.59 -7.93
N VAL A 486 -24.56 -18.31 -9.08
CA VAL A 486 -25.92 -17.75 -9.17
C VAL A 486 -26.96 -18.74 -8.66
N LEU A 487 -26.85 -20.04 -9.01
CA LEU A 487 -27.75 -21.08 -8.51
C LEU A 487 -27.66 -21.23 -6.98
N HIS A 488 -26.45 -21.15 -6.42
CA HIS A 488 -26.27 -21.18 -4.97
C HIS A 488 -26.99 -20.02 -4.29
N PHE A 489 -26.82 -18.80 -4.80
CA PHE A 489 -27.49 -17.60 -4.29
C PHE A 489 -29.01 -17.66 -4.45
N LEU A 490 -29.51 -18.15 -5.59
CA LEU A 490 -30.94 -18.39 -5.81
C LEU A 490 -31.52 -19.39 -4.79
N GLY A 491 -30.74 -20.40 -4.39
CA GLY A 491 -31.13 -21.35 -3.36
C GLY A 491 -31.23 -20.73 -1.96
N GLU A 492 -30.49 -19.65 -1.67
CA GLU A 492 -30.50 -18.96 -0.38
C GLU A 492 -31.60 -17.90 -0.30
N GLU A 493 -31.67 -17.03 -1.30
CA GLU A 493 -32.57 -15.87 -1.30
C GLU A 493 -33.92 -16.14 -1.97
N GLY A 494 -33.95 -17.03 -2.96
CA GLY A 494 -35.16 -17.36 -3.70
C GLY A 494 -36.32 -17.91 -2.85
N PRO A 495 -36.09 -18.75 -1.83
CA PRO A 495 -37.15 -19.23 -0.93
C PRO A 495 -37.78 -18.15 -0.04
N LEU A 496 -37.10 -17.01 0.15
CA LEU A 496 -37.56 -15.89 0.98
C LEU A 496 -38.45 -14.90 0.20
N THR A 497 -38.60 -15.10 -1.11
CA THR A 497 -39.41 -14.23 -1.99
C THR A 497 -40.90 -14.53 -1.86
N ALA A 498 -41.75 -13.59 -2.29
CA ALA A 498 -43.20 -13.77 -2.26
C ALA A 498 -43.69 -14.87 -3.22
N ARG A 499 -42.95 -15.17 -4.30
CA ARG A 499 -43.33 -16.16 -5.33
C ARG A 499 -42.19 -17.13 -5.69
N PRO A 500 -41.84 -18.09 -4.82
CA PRO A 500 -40.72 -19.02 -5.01
C PRO A 500 -40.83 -19.92 -6.27
N THR A 501 -42.05 -20.23 -6.71
CA THR A 501 -42.33 -21.18 -7.80
C THR A 501 -41.74 -20.75 -9.15
N ILE A 502 -41.59 -19.45 -9.39
CA ILE A 502 -41.04 -18.92 -10.65
C ILE A 502 -39.57 -19.34 -10.79
N TYR A 503 -38.79 -19.20 -9.73
CA TYR A 503 -37.36 -19.52 -9.72
C TYR A 503 -37.09 -21.01 -9.88
N ILE A 504 -37.96 -21.88 -9.34
CA ILE A 504 -37.85 -23.34 -9.48
C ILE A 504 -37.86 -23.76 -10.95
N ARG A 505 -38.65 -23.10 -11.80
CA ARG A 505 -38.68 -23.40 -13.24
C ARG A 505 -37.32 -23.12 -13.89
N HIS A 506 -36.71 -21.98 -13.59
CA HIS A 506 -35.40 -21.60 -14.14
C HIS A 506 -34.31 -22.58 -13.65
N ILE A 507 -34.34 -22.96 -12.36
CA ILE A 507 -33.40 -23.93 -11.80
C ILE A 507 -33.60 -25.32 -12.44
N TYR A 508 -34.83 -25.77 -12.60
CA TYR A 508 -35.14 -27.09 -13.18
C TYR A 508 -34.71 -27.21 -14.64
N ASN A 509 -34.85 -26.14 -15.44
CA ASN A 509 -34.35 -26.14 -16.81
C ASN A 509 -32.84 -26.41 -16.87
N ARG A 510 -32.06 -25.90 -15.90
CA ARG A 510 -30.62 -26.15 -15.80
C ARG A 510 -30.30 -27.60 -15.40
N VAL A 511 -31.13 -28.23 -14.57
CA VAL A 511 -31.00 -29.66 -14.25
C VAL A 511 -31.13 -30.54 -15.51
N VAL A 512 -31.83 -30.10 -16.55
CA VAL A 512 -32.02 -30.94 -17.76
C VAL A 512 -30.98 -30.64 -18.85
N LEU A 513 -30.62 -29.37 -19.03
CA LEU A 513 -29.92 -28.90 -20.22
C LEU A 513 -28.40 -28.74 -20.03
N GLU A 514 -27.91 -28.69 -18.79
CA GLU A 514 -26.54 -28.29 -18.48
C GLU A 514 -25.60 -29.46 -18.14
N ASN A 515 -24.32 -29.15 -17.96
CA ASN A 515 -23.30 -30.10 -17.50
C ASN A 515 -23.52 -30.57 -16.05
N SER A 516 -22.86 -31.66 -15.66
CA SER A 516 -23.06 -32.29 -14.34
C SER A 516 -22.78 -31.36 -13.15
N VAL A 517 -21.79 -30.46 -13.27
CA VAL A 517 -21.44 -29.49 -12.23
C VAL A 517 -22.59 -28.50 -11.97
N VAL A 518 -23.20 -27.96 -13.04
CA VAL A 518 -24.38 -27.08 -12.91
C VAL A 518 -25.61 -27.86 -12.44
N ARG A 519 -25.82 -29.09 -12.92
CA ARG A 519 -26.92 -29.95 -12.47
C ARG A 519 -26.83 -30.23 -10.96
N ALA A 520 -25.65 -30.56 -10.45
CA ALA A 520 -25.40 -30.81 -9.03
C ALA A 520 -25.68 -29.57 -8.17
N ALA A 521 -25.27 -28.39 -8.63
CA ALA A 521 -25.58 -27.12 -7.98
C ALA A 521 -27.08 -26.81 -7.98
N ALA A 522 -27.77 -27.06 -9.10
CA ALA A 522 -29.21 -26.87 -9.22
C ALA A 522 -30.01 -27.81 -8.30
N VAL A 523 -29.60 -29.08 -8.16
CA VAL A 523 -30.19 -30.02 -7.19
C VAL A 523 -30.01 -29.52 -5.75
N SER A 524 -28.84 -28.97 -5.43
CA SER A 524 -28.56 -28.39 -4.11
C SER A 524 -29.44 -27.15 -3.84
N ALA A 525 -29.64 -26.30 -4.85
CA ALA A 525 -30.54 -25.16 -4.76
C ALA A 525 -31.99 -25.61 -4.55
N LEU A 526 -32.49 -26.58 -5.32
CA LEU A 526 -33.83 -27.15 -5.15
C LEU A 526 -34.03 -27.73 -3.74
N ALA A 527 -33.00 -28.37 -3.17
CA ALA A 527 -33.05 -28.88 -1.80
C ALA A 527 -33.33 -27.76 -0.78
N LYS A 528 -32.66 -26.60 -0.92
CA LYS A 528 -32.90 -25.42 -0.05
C LYS A 528 -34.34 -24.91 -0.18
N PHE A 529 -34.92 -24.87 -1.38
CA PHE A 529 -36.35 -24.53 -1.58
C PHE A 529 -37.30 -25.54 -0.91
N GLY A 530 -36.99 -26.84 -0.96
CA GLY A 530 -37.83 -27.88 -0.34
C GLY A 530 -37.77 -27.88 1.18
N VAL A 531 -36.69 -27.38 1.77
CA VAL A 531 -36.44 -27.39 3.23
C VAL A 531 -36.75 -26.03 3.89
N SER A 532 -37.01 -24.97 3.11
CA SER A 532 -37.33 -23.62 3.61
C SER A 532 -38.57 -23.60 4.53
N PRO A 533 -38.60 -22.74 5.58
CA PRO A 533 -39.72 -22.70 6.52
C PRO A 533 -40.97 -22.02 5.91
N MET A 534 -40.78 -21.27 4.82
CA MET A 534 -41.85 -20.64 4.05
C MET A 534 -42.38 -21.55 2.93
N ALA A 535 -41.91 -22.80 2.83
CA ALA A 535 -42.32 -23.71 1.77
C ALA A 535 -43.69 -24.35 2.07
N ASP A 536 -44.69 -24.00 1.25
CA ASP A 536 -45.99 -24.67 1.27
C ASP A 536 -45.88 -26.19 1.04
N ALA A 537 -46.78 -26.96 1.61
CA ALA A 537 -46.83 -28.42 1.42
C ALA A 537 -46.95 -28.83 -0.07
N SER A 538 -47.53 -27.97 -0.91
CA SER A 538 -47.60 -28.15 -2.37
C SER A 538 -46.24 -27.93 -3.05
N LEU A 539 -45.47 -26.94 -2.61
CA LEU A 539 -44.12 -26.63 -3.10
C LEU A 539 -43.16 -27.77 -2.74
N GLN A 540 -43.21 -28.24 -1.50
CA GLN A 540 -42.40 -29.37 -1.04
C GLN A 540 -42.68 -30.66 -1.82
N ARG A 541 -43.95 -30.97 -2.10
CA ARG A 541 -44.30 -32.11 -2.97
C ARG A 541 -43.73 -31.94 -4.38
N SER A 542 -43.83 -30.74 -4.95
CA SER A 542 -43.32 -30.46 -6.29
C SER A 542 -41.80 -30.65 -6.36
N VAL A 543 -41.06 -30.06 -5.41
CA VAL A 543 -39.60 -30.22 -5.30
C VAL A 543 -39.21 -31.69 -5.11
N ASN A 544 -39.91 -32.43 -4.25
CA ASN A 544 -39.64 -33.86 -4.03
C ASN A 544 -39.84 -34.70 -5.30
N VAL A 545 -40.83 -34.37 -6.15
CA VAL A 545 -41.00 -35.05 -7.45
C VAL A 545 -39.82 -34.76 -8.37
N LEU A 546 -39.34 -33.52 -8.42
CA LEU A 546 -38.19 -33.13 -9.23
C LEU A 546 -36.90 -33.82 -8.76
N LEU A 547 -36.66 -33.85 -7.44
CA LEU A 547 -35.50 -34.52 -6.85
C LEU A 547 -35.52 -36.03 -7.08
N LYS A 548 -36.68 -36.68 -7.01
CA LYS A 548 -36.81 -38.12 -7.34
C LYS A 548 -36.40 -38.42 -8.78
N ARG A 549 -36.70 -37.53 -9.72
CA ARG A 549 -36.28 -37.67 -11.12
C ARG A 549 -34.76 -37.54 -11.29
N CYS A 550 -34.09 -36.81 -10.41
CA CYS A 550 -32.63 -36.64 -10.43
C CYS A 550 -31.88 -37.89 -9.92
N LEU A 551 -32.57 -38.86 -9.29
CA LEU A 551 -31.97 -40.14 -8.89
C LEU A 551 -31.57 -41.01 -10.08
N ASP A 552 -32.17 -40.78 -11.24
CA ASP A 552 -31.86 -41.48 -12.48
C ASP A 552 -30.83 -40.71 -13.35
N ASP A 553 -30.18 -39.67 -12.82
CA ASP A 553 -29.13 -38.94 -13.55
C ASP A 553 -27.94 -39.87 -13.86
N ARG A 554 -27.21 -39.58 -14.93
CA ARG A 554 -26.03 -40.36 -15.33
C ARG A 554 -24.85 -40.14 -14.40
N ASP A 555 -24.76 -38.96 -13.81
CA ASP A 555 -23.66 -38.52 -12.96
C ASP A 555 -23.93 -38.89 -11.50
N ASP A 556 -22.92 -39.41 -10.80
CA ASP A 556 -23.02 -39.86 -9.41
C ASP A 556 -23.18 -38.69 -8.43
N GLU A 557 -22.44 -37.60 -8.59
CA GLU A 557 -22.58 -36.40 -7.74
C GLU A 557 -24.02 -35.86 -7.75
N VAL A 558 -24.68 -35.84 -8.91
CA VAL A 558 -26.07 -35.37 -9.03
C VAL A 558 -27.03 -36.32 -8.31
N ARG A 559 -26.87 -37.64 -8.51
CA ARG A 559 -27.69 -38.66 -7.84
C ARG A 559 -27.53 -38.63 -6.32
N ASP A 560 -26.30 -38.51 -5.84
CA ASP A 560 -25.98 -38.54 -4.42
C ASP A 560 -26.53 -37.29 -3.71
N ARG A 561 -26.40 -36.10 -4.32
CA ARG A 561 -27.03 -34.89 -3.78
C ARG A 561 -28.55 -34.96 -3.80
N ALA A 562 -29.16 -35.58 -4.82
CA ALA A 562 -30.60 -35.77 -4.87
C ALA A 562 -31.09 -36.75 -3.79
N ALA A 563 -30.39 -37.86 -3.60
CA ALA A 563 -30.68 -38.84 -2.55
C ALA A 563 -30.52 -38.22 -1.15
N TRP A 564 -29.45 -37.45 -0.93
CA TRP A 564 -29.23 -36.69 0.29
C TRP A 564 -30.36 -35.69 0.54
N ALA A 565 -30.71 -34.86 -0.45
CA ALA A 565 -31.77 -33.86 -0.33
C ALA A 565 -33.14 -34.47 0.01
N LEU A 566 -33.50 -35.60 -0.63
CA LEU A 566 -34.74 -36.33 -0.34
C LEU A 566 -34.77 -36.89 1.09
N ARG A 567 -33.63 -37.39 1.58
CA ARG A 567 -33.51 -37.87 2.95
C ARG A 567 -33.68 -36.73 3.95
N MET A 568 -33.01 -35.59 3.72
CA MET A 568 -33.10 -34.41 4.58
C MET A 568 -34.52 -33.82 4.62
N SER A 569 -35.22 -33.81 3.48
CA SER A 569 -36.65 -33.44 3.35
C SER A 569 -37.59 -34.31 4.20
N GLY A 570 -37.18 -35.55 4.53
CA GLY A 570 -37.92 -36.48 5.40
C GLY A 570 -37.50 -36.50 6.87
N CYS A 571 -36.39 -35.85 7.27
CA CYS A 571 -35.82 -35.89 8.63
C CYS A 571 -36.40 -34.83 9.58
N ASN A 572 -36.07 -34.89 10.88
CA ASN A 572 -36.48 -33.91 11.90
C ASN A 572 -35.96 -32.49 11.61
N GLN A 573 -36.69 -31.47 12.08
CA GLN A 573 -36.40 -30.05 11.83
C GLN A 573 -35.01 -29.60 12.31
N THR A 574 -34.54 -30.11 13.45
CA THR A 574 -33.19 -29.81 13.99
C THR A 574 -32.05 -30.29 13.09
N LEU A 575 -32.19 -31.45 12.45
CA LEU A 575 -31.19 -31.96 11.51
C LEU A 575 -31.22 -31.19 10.19
N ARG A 576 -32.40 -30.71 9.77
CA ARG A 576 -32.53 -29.86 8.57
C ARG A 576 -31.78 -28.54 8.76
N ASP A 577 -32.00 -27.89 9.90
CA ASP A 577 -31.36 -26.62 10.18
C ASP A 577 -29.83 -26.78 10.30
N LYS A 578 -29.36 -27.85 10.97
CA LYS A 578 -27.92 -28.16 11.13
C LYS A 578 -27.16 -28.47 9.84
N TYR A 579 -27.78 -29.09 8.83
CA TYR A 579 -27.04 -29.56 7.64
C TYR A 579 -27.40 -28.83 6.35
N VAL A 580 -28.53 -28.12 6.30
CA VAL A 580 -28.99 -27.39 5.11
C VAL A 580 -28.91 -25.88 5.32
N ARG A 581 -29.11 -25.39 6.56
CA ARG A 581 -29.11 -23.96 6.90
C ARG A 581 -27.96 -23.52 7.80
N ASP A 582 -26.96 -24.37 8.00
CA ASP A 582 -25.76 -23.97 8.74
C ASP A 582 -25.03 -22.87 7.98
N ASP A 583 -25.08 -21.66 8.54
CA ASP A 583 -24.45 -20.45 8.06
C ASP A 583 -23.06 -20.24 8.69
N SER A 584 -22.53 -21.24 9.40
CA SER A 584 -21.14 -21.22 9.87
C SER A 584 -20.16 -21.81 8.85
N THR A 585 -18.96 -21.24 8.76
CA THR A 585 -17.81 -21.74 7.98
C THR A 585 -16.57 -21.77 8.88
N PHE A 586 -15.59 -22.60 8.54
CA PHE A 586 -14.29 -22.56 9.21
C PHE A 586 -13.52 -21.32 8.76
N ALA A 587 -12.78 -20.70 9.66
CA ALA A 587 -11.80 -19.68 9.29
C ALA A 587 -10.72 -20.30 8.39
N LEU A 588 -10.78 -20.01 7.08
CA LEU A 588 -9.95 -20.70 6.07
C LEU A 588 -8.45 -20.49 6.27
N ALA A 589 -8.02 -19.29 6.66
CA ALA A 589 -6.60 -19.00 6.91
C ALA A 589 -6.03 -19.83 8.08
N VAL A 590 -6.77 -19.91 9.19
CA VAL A 590 -6.40 -20.71 10.36
C VAL A 590 -6.43 -22.20 10.05
N LEU A 591 -7.43 -22.65 9.30
CA LEU A 591 -7.52 -24.03 8.82
C LEU A 591 -6.31 -24.38 7.94
N GLU A 592 -5.95 -23.52 6.99
CA GLU A 592 -4.80 -23.72 6.10
C GLU A 592 -3.50 -23.82 6.89
N ARG A 593 -3.24 -22.88 7.80
CA ARG A 593 -2.03 -22.90 8.64
C ARG A 593 -1.93 -24.15 9.50
N LYS A 594 -3.00 -24.51 10.23
CA LYS A 594 -3.02 -25.72 11.07
C LYS A 594 -2.88 -27.00 10.25
N LEU A 595 -3.42 -27.03 9.03
CA LEU A 595 -3.21 -28.15 8.11
C LEU A 595 -1.75 -28.22 7.65
N VAL A 596 -1.13 -27.07 7.34
CA VAL A 596 0.30 -27.00 6.97
C VAL A 596 1.18 -27.48 8.12
N GLU A 597 0.92 -27.02 9.36
CA GLU A 597 1.61 -27.47 10.57
C GLU A 597 1.44 -28.99 10.79
N TYR A 598 0.22 -29.49 10.67
CA TYR A 598 -0.06 -30.92 10.77
C TYR A 598 0.62 -31.74 9.65
N CYS A 599 0.76 -31.20 8.45
CA CYS A 599 1.49 -31.86 7.35
C CYS A 599 3.01 -31.77 7.52
N ALA A 600 3.51 -30.76 8.24
CA ALA A 600 4.93 -30.53 8.46
C ALA A 600 5.48 -31.37 9.62
N ASP A 601 4.67 -31.70 10.63
CA ASP A 601 5.08 -32.58 11.74
C ASP A 601 5.06 -34.06 11.26
N PRO A 602 6.22 -34.73 11.14
CA PRO A 602 6.30 -36.13 10.72
C PRO A 602 5.64 -37.09 11.72
N ASP A 603 5.54 -36.71 13.01
CA ASP A 603 4.91 -37.51 14.07
C ASP A 603 3.41 -37.20 14.24
N ALA A 604 2.86 -36.17 13.59
CA ALA A 604 1.45 -35.81 13.74
C ALA A 604 0.48 -36.93 13.33
N SER A 605 0.84 -37.70 12.30
CA SER A 605 0.08 -38.88 11.88
C SER A 605 0.05 -40.01 12.91
N SER A 606 1.01 -40.04 13.84
CA SER A 606 1.07 -40.99 14.97
C SER A 606 0.32 -40.50 16.21
N LYS A 607 0.18 -39.17 16.40
CA LYS A 607 -0.52 -38.53 17.53
C LYS A 607 -2.05 -38.53 17.38
N GLY A 608 -2.59 -38.65 16.16
CA GLY A 608 -4.02 -38.84 15.91
C GLY A 608 -4.55 -38.09 14.69
N SER A 609 -5.85 -38.22 14.40
CA SER A 609 -6.49 -37.48 13.32
C SER A 609 -6.57 -35.97 13.61
N PHE A 610 -6.44 -35.15 12.59
CA PHE A 610 -6.57 -33.69 12.67
C PHE A 610 -7.85 -33.24 13.41
N ASN A 611 -7.70 -32.43 14.46
CA ASN A 611 -8.80 -32.00 15.31
C ASN A 611 -9.49 -30.72 14.79
N PHE A 612 -10.64 -30.89 14.14
CA PHE A 612 -11.48 -29.80 13.62
C PHE A 612 -12.12 -28.93 14.71
N GLU A 613 -12.20 -29.37 15.97
CA GLU A 613 -12.76 -28.58 17.07
C GLU A 613 -11.83 -27.44 17.51
N SER A 614 -10.54 -27.57 17.21
CA SER A 614 -9.54 -26.53 17.47
C SER A 614 -9.63 -25.33 16.52
N ILE A 615 -10.51 -25.39 15.50
CA ILE A 615 -10.62 -24.38 14.47
C ILE A 615 -11.86 -23.52 14.74
N PRO A 616 -11.71 -22.19 14.86
CA PRO A 616 -12.84 -21.31 15.07
C PRO A 616 -13.78 -21.36 13.87
N ARG A 617 -15.07 -21.48 14.17
CA ARG A 617 -16.14 -21.30 13.19
C ARG A 617 -16.56 -19.84 13.19
N ILE A 618 -16.65 -19.26 12.01
CA ILE A 618 -17.11 -17.90 11.77
C ILE A 618 -18.45 -17.95 11.02
N SER A 619 -19.26 -16.90 11.14
CA SER A 619 -20.44 -16.75 10.29
C SER A 619 -20.03 -16.44 8.85
N ARG A 620 -20.77 -16.96 7.85
CA ARG A 620 -20.58 -16.62 6.43
C ARG A 620 -20.67 -15.11 6.16
N ALA A 621 -21.52 -14.39 6.90
CA ALA A 621 -21.65 -12.94 6.76
C ALA A 621 -20.37 -12.21 7.22
N GLN A 622 -19.74 -12.69 8.27
CA GLN A 622 -18.49 -12.14 8.80
C GLN A 622 -17.30 -12.46 7.88
N GLU A 623 -17.28 -13.67 7.30
CA GLU A 623 -16.32 -14.04 6.25
C GLU A 623 -16.44 -13.12 5.02
N GLU A 624 -17.66 -12.80 4.60
CA GLU A 624 -17.91 -11.92 3.46
C GLU A 624 -17.49 -10.46 3.75
N GLU A 625 -17.69 -9.97 4.98
CA GLU A 625 -17.24 -8.63 5.41
C GLU A 625 -15.70 -8.53 5.42
N SER A 626 -15.01 -9.52 5.99
CA SER A 626 -13.53 -9.57 5.99
C SER A 626 -12.95 -9.63 4.56
N ARG A 627 -13.55 -10.43 3.69
CA ARG A 627 -13.15 -10.55 2.28
C ARG A 627 -13.40 -9.26 1.49
N THR A 628 -14.50 -8.56 1.79
CA THR A 628 -14.82 -7.28 1.15
C THR A 628 -13.79 -6.22 1.56
N ARG A 629 -13.39 -6.20 2.83
CA ARG A 629 -12.38 -5.28 3.35
C ARG A 629 -11.00 -5.51 2.73
N ALA A 630 -10.51 -6.75 2.72
CA ALA A 630 -9.24 -7.12 2.10
C ALA A 630 -9.21 -6.81 0.58
N ARG A 631 -10.36 -6.89 -0.10
CA ARG A 631 -10.48 -6.51 -1.51
C ARG A 631 -10.47 -5.00 -1.74
N MET A 632 -11.07 -4.22 -0.83
CA MET A 632 -10.97 -2.76 -0.89
C MET A 632 -9.51 -2.32 -0.72
N GLU A 633 -8.78 -2.94 0.20
CA GLU A 633 -7.34 -2.71 0.42
C GLU A 633 -6.49 -3.13 -0.79
N ASN A 634 -6.74 -4.29 -1.39
CA ASN A 634 -6.04 -4.74 -2.60
C ASN A 634 -6.35 -3.88 -3.84
N MET A 635 -7.59 -3.40 -3.98
CA MET A 635 -7.95 -2.48 -5.07
C MET A 635 -7.21 -1.14 -4.92
N ASP A 636 -6.98 -0.68 -3.69
CA ASP A 636 -6.13 0.47 -3.42
C ASP A 636 -4.65 0.23 -3.78
N ALA A 637 -4.13 -0.99 -3.60
CA ALA A 637 -2.76 -1.35 -4.03
C ALA A 637 -2.59 -1.35 -5.57
N VAL A 638 -3.55 -1.88 -6.33
CA VAL A 638 -3.48 -1.88 -7.81
C VAL A 638 -3.61 -0.46 -8.39
N LEU A 639 -4.42 0.39 -7.77
CA LEU A 639 -4.65 1.78 -8.22
C LEU A 639 -3.54 2.77 -7.79
N THR A 640 -2.57 2.35 -6.99
CA THR A 640 -1.44 3.19 -6.51
C THR A 640 -0.15 2.99 -7.30
N GLY A 641 -0.06 1.98 -8.17
CA GLY A 641 1.11 1.77 -9.04
C GLY A 641 2.40 1.43 -8.27
N THR A 642 2.29 0.99 -7.02
CA THR A 642 3.37 0.26 -6.35
C THR A 642 3.49 -1.09 -7.04
N THR A 643 4.66 -1.36 -7.60
CA THR A 643 4.96 -2.60 -8.31
C THR A 643 4.76 -3.78 -7.38
N ILE A 644 3.67 -4.52 -7.56
CA ILE A 644 3.53 -5.88 -7.07
C ILE A 644 4.56 -6.69 -7.86
N SER A 645 5.56 -7.22 -7.16
CA SER A 645 6.41 -8.30 -7.67
C SER A 645 5.49 -9.39 -8.22
N ALA A 646 5.55 -9.61 -9.53
CA ALA A 646 4.65 -10.54 -10.22
C ALA A 646 4.71 -11.94 -9.58
N PRO A 647 3.57 -12.66 -9.49
CA PRO A 647 3.58 -14.06 -9.11
C PRO A 647 4.27 -14.84 -10.24
N SER A 648 5.47 -15.33 -9.99
CA SER A 648 6.20 -16.17 -10.93
C SER A 648 5.41 -17.47 -11.15
N GLY A 649 4.92 -17.63 -12.38
CA GLY A 649 4.29 -18.84 -12.85
C GLY A 649 5.22 -20.05 -12.73
N SER A 650 4.61 -21.17 -12.35
CA SER A 650 5.17 -22.51 -12.29
C SER A 650 6.04 -22.87 -13.51
N GLY A 651 7.34 -22.98 -13.30
CA GLY A 651 8.29 -23.62 -14.22
C GLY A 651 9.19 -24.55 -13.43
N ARG A 652 9.03 -25.87 -13.63
CA ARG A 652 9.90 -26.92 -13.08
C ARG A 652 11.35 -26.73 -13.55
N GLN A 653 12.30 -26.70 -12.61
CA GLN A 653 13.61 -27.33 -12.79
C GLN A 653 14.27 -27.62 -11.43
N ALA A 654 14.90 -28.79 -11.34
CA ALA A 654 15.44 -29.39 -10.15
C ALA A 654 16.92 -29.03 -9.92
N GLY A 655 17.34 -29.00 -8.65
CA GLY A 655 18.71 -29.25 -8.21
C GLY A 655 19.44 -28.04 -7.60
N GLY A 656 19.80 -28.14 -6.30
CA GLY A 656 20.78 -27.26 -5.65
C GLY A 656 20.43 -26.93 -4.20
N THR A 657 21.04 -27.64 -3.26
CA THR A 657 21.10 -27.36 -1.82
C THR A 657 21.84 -26.05 -1.55
N GLU A 658 21.30 -25.16 -0.69
CA GLU A 658 22.03 -24.40 0.32
C GLU A 658 21.08 -23.51 1.15
N SER A 659 21.44 -23.37 2.43
CA SER A 659 20.75 -22.76 3.56
C SER A 659 20.72 -21.22 3.55
N ALA A 660 19.58 -20.61 3.85
CA ALA A 660 19.48 -19.21 4.27
C ALA A 660 18.20 -18.96 5.12
N GLU A 661 18.38 -18.21 6.20
CA GLU A 661 17.43 -17.86 7.28
C GLU A 661 16.26 -16.97 6.81
N PRO A 662 15.09 -16.98 7.50
CA PRO A 662 13.98 -16.10 7.18
C PRO A 662 14.06 -14.77 7.96
N GLY A 663 14.27 -13.65 7.24
CA GLY A 663 14.14 -12.30 7.77
C GLY A 663 12.69 -11.83 7.87
N THR A 664 12.39 -11.12 8.95
CA THR A 664 11.10 -10.51 9.34
C THR A 664 10.67 -9.35 8.44
N PRO A 665 9.40 -9.25 8.01
CA PRO A 665 8.83 -8.02 7.45
C PRO A 665 8.18 -7.15 8.55
N GLY A 666 8.53 -5.86 8.57
CA GLY A 666 8.12 -4.86 9.57
C GLY A 666 6.63 -4.47 9.57
N ILE A 667 6.19 -4.05 10.76
CA ILE A 667 4.83 -3.70 11.14
C ILE A 667 4.54 -2.22 10.81
N GLY A 668 3.49 -1.96 10.02
CA GLY A 668 2.92 -0.64 9.77
C GLY A 668 1.46 -0.60 10.22
N SER A 669 1.13 0.38 11.05
CA SER A 669 -0.12 0.59 11.77
C SER A 669 -1.34 0.88 10.88
N GLY A 670 -2.47 0.27 11.23
CA GLY A 670 -3.78 0.46 10.57
C GLY A 670 -4.92 -0.18 11.38
N ALA A 671 -5.12 0.28 12.61
CA ALA A 671 -6.11 -0.27 13.54
C ALA A 671 -7.54 0.18 13.21
N ALA A 672 -8.44 -0.78 13.04
CA ALA A 672 -9.79 -0.84 13.64
C ALA A 672 -10.62 -1.91 12.89
N ALA A 673 -10.90 -3.04 13.54
CA ALA A 673 -11.73 -4.17 13.11
C ALA A 673 -11.09 -5.28 12.24
N SER A 674 -9.82 -5.65 12.51
CA SER A 674 -9.21 -6.96 12.16
C SER A 674 -9.04 -7.91 13.37
N GLY A 675 -9.24 -7.42 14.61
CA GLY A 675 -8.69 -8.03 15.82
C GLY A 675 -9.12 -9.46 16.19
N PHE A 676 -10.12 -10.05 15.53
CA PHE A 676 -10.55 -11.43 15.84
C PHE A 676 -9.77 -12.51 15.07
N MET A 677 -9.29 -12.20 13.85
CA MET A 677 -8.42 -13.11 13.09
C MET A 677 -6.97 -13.03 13.58
N ASP A 678 -6.52 -11.83 13.94
CA ASP A 678 -5.19 -11.60 14.48
C ASP A 678 -5.00 -12.32 15.83
N SER A 679 -5.97 -12.32 16.75
CA SER A 679 -5.77 -12.83 18.12
C SER A 679 -5.38 -14.31 18.20
N PHE A 680 -5.98 -15.19 17.38
CA PHE A 680 -5.63 -16.62 17.35
C PHE A 680 -4.32 -16.89 16.59
N GLU A 681 -4.03 -16.09 15.55
CA GLU A 681 -2.75 -16.18 14.83
C GLU A 681 -1.59 -15.74 15.71
N GLN A 682 -1.81 -14.64 16.42
CA GLN A 682 -0.94 -14.01 17.41
C GLN A 682 -0.73 -14.90 18.64
N GLN A 683 -1.78 -15.52 19.20
CA GLN A 683 -1.65 -16.48 20.32
C GLN A 683 -0.78 -17.68 19.95
N ALA A 684 -0.86 -18.19 18.72
CA ALA A 684 0.00 -19.28 18.26
C ALA A 684 1.46 -18.84 18.04
N GLN A 685 1.69 -17.62 17.55
CA GLN A 685 3.04 -17.05 17.44
C GLN A 685 3.67 -16.89 18.82
N TYR A 686 2.92 -16.35 19.79
CA TYR A 686 3.36 -16.25 21.18
C TYR A 686 3.65 -17.62 21.80
N ALA A 687 2.79 -18.62 21.55
CA ALA A 687 3.05 -19.99 22.03
C ALA A 687 4.37 -20.54 21.48
N SER A 688 4.69 -20.32 20.21
CA SER A 688 5.98 -20.74 19.63
C SER A 688 7.17 -20.01 20.24
N GLN A 689 7.03 -18.72 20.54
CA GLN A 689 8.09 -17.91 21.17
C GLN A 689 8.33 -18.34 22.62
N LEU A 690 7.26 -18.52 23.40
CA LEU A 690 7.33 -18.95 24.80
C LEU A 690 7.91 -20.36 24.93
N ASN A 691 7.55 -21.29 24.03
CA ASN A 691 8.12 -22.65 24.02
C ASN A 691 9.59 -22.71 23.60
N ALA A 692 10.10 -21.70 22.90
CA ALA A 692 11.52 -21.62 22.56
C ALA A 692 12.39 -21.33 23.80
N ILE A 693 11.79 -20.81 24.87
CA ILE A 693 12.47 -20.45 26.12
C ILE A 693 12.40 -21.63 27.09
N PRO A 694 13.55 -22.26 27.44
CA PRO A 694 13.57 -23.45 28.29
C PRO A 694 12.92 -23.28 29.67
N GLU A 695 13.01 -22.09 30.25
CA GLU A 695 12.48 -21.76 31.57
C GLU A 695 10.94 -21.63 31.57
N LEU A 696 10.35 -21.23 30.43
CA LEU A 696 8.90 -21.04 30.28
C LEU A 696 8.20 -22.27 29.68
N ALA A 697 8.94 -23.12 28.94
CA ALA A 697 8.41 -24.36 28.36
C ALA A 697 7.84 -25.35 29.39
N VAL A 698 8.23 -25.22 30.67
CA VAL A 698 7.76 -26.07 31.77
C VAL A 698 6.30 -25.76 32.16
N PHE A 699 5.79 -24.57 31.83
CA PHE A 699 4.45 -24.12 32.25
C PHE A 699 3.31 -24.70 31.39
N GLY A 700 3.62 -25.32 30.24
CA GLY A 700 2.67 -26.03 29.38
C GLY A 700 2.94 -25.82 27.89
N GLU A 701 2.36 -26.67 27.02
CA GLU A 701 2.59 -26.62 25.56
C GLU A 701 2.03 -25.35 24.88
N GLN A 702 1.04 -24.68 25.48
CA GLN A 702 0.47 -23.43 24.97
C GLN A 702 -0.25 -22.65 26.08
N PRO A 703 -0.22 -21.31 26.05
CA PRO A 703 -1.02 -20.49 26.97
C PRO A 703 -2.52 -20.65 26.67
N LEU A 704 -3.34 -20.68 27.73
CA LEU A 704 -4.80 -20.79 27.62
C LEU A 704 -5.40 -19.52 27.02
N VAL A 705 -4.92 -18.35 27.46
CA VAL A 705 -5.32 -17.04 26.96
C VAL A 705 -4.09 -16.17 26.77
N SER A 706 -4.08 -15.34 25.74
CA SER A 706 -3.08 -14.27 25.58
C SER A 706 -3.79 -12.97 25.27
N SER A 707 -3.28 -11.85 25.79
CA SER A 707 -3.88 -10.53 25.57
C SER A 707 -3.94 -10.21 24.08
N ALA A 708 -5.12 -9.83 23.58
CA ALA A 708 -5.34 -9.56 22.16
C ALA A 708 -4.68 -8.26 21.67
N LYS A 709 -4.37 -7.32 22.57
CA LYS A 709 -3.67 -6.07 22.27
C LYS A 709 -2.56 -5.86 23.31
N PRO A 710 -1.32 -5.56 22.88
CA PRO A 710 -0.28 -5.14 23.81
C PRO A 710 -0.68 -3.84 24.52
N VAL A 711 -0.40 -3.74 25.81
CA VAL A 711 -0.56 -2.52 26.60
C VAL A 711 0.72 -1.71 26.46
N GLU A 712 0.61 -0.46 26.01
CA GLU A 712 1.77 0.44 25.92
C GLU A 712 2.04 1.02 27.31
N LEU A 713 3.26 0.84 27.84
CA LEU A 713 3.64 1.32 29.18
C LEU A 713 4.46 2.61 29.14
N THR A 714 4.73 3.11 27.93
CA THR A 714 5.52 4.30 27.63
C THR A 714 5.01 4.90 26.32
N GLU A 715 5.06 6.22 26.17
CA GLU A 715 4.69 6.88 24.91
C GLU A 715 5.71 6.62 23.79
N SER A 716 5.27 6.64 22.53
CA SER A 716 6.10 6.32 21.35
C SER A 716 7.29 7.26 21.07
N GLU A 717 7.37 8.40 21.77
CA GLU A 717 8.40 9.43 21.60
C GLU A 717 9.42 9.47 22.77
N THR A 718 9.34 8.51 23.70
CA THR A 718 10.22 8.44 24.89
C THR A 718 11.54 7.72 24.62
N GLU A 719 12.46 7.77 25.59
CA GLU A 719 13.79 7.14 25.51
C GLU A 719 13.72 5.62 25.28
N TYR A 720 12.73 4.96 25.86
CA TYR A 720 12.51 3.53 25.76
C TYR A 720 11.04 3.25 25.47
N VAL A 721 10.76 2.52 24.40
CA VAL A 721 9.39 2.11 24.06
C VAL A 721 9.15 0.71 24.60
N VAL A 722 8.28 0.58 25.60
CA VAL A 722 7.92 -0.67 26.27
C VAL A 722 6.45 -1.02 26.04
N ARG A 723 6.21 -2.26 25.60
CA ARG A 723 4.86 -2.83 25.44
C ARG A 723 4.73 -4.12 26.22
N CYS A 724 3.62 -4.31 26.91
CA CYS A 724 3.34 -5.51 27.69
C CYS A 724 2.27 -6.39 27.03
N VAL A 725 2.52 -7.69 26.97
CA VAL A 725 1.58 -8.74 26.55
C VAL A 725 1.45 -9.75 27.68
N LYS A 726 0.22 -10.14 28.01
CA LYS A 726 -0.08 -11.05 29.13
C LYS A 726 -0.44 -12.43 28.60
N HIS A 727 0.11 -13.48 29.19
CA HIS A 727 -0.16 -14.88 28.85
C HIS A 727 -0.59 -15.65 30.08
N VAL A 728 -1.77 -16.24 30.03
CA VAL A 728 -2.37 -16.97 31.16
C VAL A 728 -2.29 -18.48 30.90
N TYR A 729 -1.68 -19.20 31.84
CA TYR A 729 -1.64 -20.66 31.92
C TYR A 729 -2.56 -21.16 33.05
N GLU A 730 -2.64 -22.48 33.24
CA GLU A 730 -3.47 -23.09 34.29
C GLU A 730 -3.01 -22.73 35.72
N SER A 731 -1.70 -22.56 35.94
CA SER A 731 -1.14 -22.21 37.25
C SER A 731 -0.15 -21.05 37.21
N HIS A 732 0.06 -20.42 36.05
CA HIS A 732 1.08 -19.37 35.87
C HIS A 732 0.53 -18.21 35.03
N ILE A 733 1.02 -17.01 35.28
CA ILE A 733 0.83 -15.83 34.44
C ILE A 733 2.20 -15.32 34.00
N VAL A 734 2.40 -15.17 32.70
CA VAL A 734 3.62 -14.65 32.11
C VAL A 734 3.35 -13.29 31.51
N PHE A 735 4.12 -12.29 31.93
CA PHE A 735 4.17 -10.96 31.34
C PHE A 735 5.36 -10.88 30.39
N GLN A 736 5.07 -10.68 29.11
CA GLN A 736 6.04 -10.41 28.07
C GLN A 736 6.18 -8.89 27.92
N PHE A 737 7.40 -8.37 28.01
CA PHE A 737 7.70 -6.96 27.75
C PHE A 737 8.59 -6.83 26.52
N ASP A 738 8.06 -6.22 25.46
CA ASP A 738 8.81 -5.86 24.27
C ASP A 738 9.41 -4.46 24.47
N VAL A 739 10.73 -4.37 24.54
CA VAL A 739 11.51 -3.17 24.85
C VAL A 739 12.30 -2.75 23.62
N SER A 740 12.21 -1.47 23.24
CA SER A 740 13.01 -0.88 22.16
C SER A 740 13.77 0.33 22.66
N ASN A 741 15.09 0.33 22.45
CA ASN A 741 15.97 1.46 22.76
C ASN A 741 15.99 2.47 21.60
N THR A 742 15.57 3.71 21.85
CA THR A 742 15.54 4.79 20.86
C THR A 742 16.75 5.74 20.93
N ILE A 743 17.72 5.46 21.81
CA ILE A 743 18.94 6.25 21.98
C ILE A 743 20.11 5.61 21.18
N PRO A 744 20.71 6.32 20.20
CA PRO A 744 21.76 5.78 19.34
C PRO A 744 23.15 5.72 19.98
N GLU A 745 23.37 6.42 21.09
CA GLU A 745 24.65 6.52 21.80
C GLU A 745 24.77 5.51 22.96
N GLN A 746 23.77 4.64 23.15
CA GLN A 746 23.69 3.72 24.28
C GLN A 746 23.35 2.30 23.84
N VAL A 747 23.96 1.32 24.49
CA VAL A 747 23.56 -0.09 24.48
C VAL A 747 23.19 -0.49 25.90
N LEU A 748 22.07 -1.18 26.05
CA LEU A 748 21.62 -1.67 27.36
C LEU A 748 21.99 -3.13 27.50
N GLU A 749 22.57 -3.51 28.63
CA GLU A 749 22.82 -4.92 28.99
C GLU A 749 21.98 -5.32 30.20
N GLN A 750 21.64 -6.61 30.28
CA GLN A 750 20.84 -7.19 31.38
C GLN A 750 19.54 -6.42 31.66
N VAL A 751 18.77 -6.16 30.60
CA VAL A 751 17.51 -5.43 30.72
C VAL A 751 16.43 -6.35 31.30
N GLU A 752 15.89 -6.00 32.45
CA GLU A 752 14.78 -6.68 33.10
C GLU A 752 13.70 -5.69 33.57
N VAL A 753 12.48 -6.18 33.76
CA VAL A 753 11.40 -5.39 34.34
C VAL A 753 11.10 -5.92 35.74
N ALA A 754 11.31 -5.07 36.75
CA ALA A 754 10.87 -5.34 38.10
C ALA A 754 9.39 -4.96 38.24
N MET A 755 8.56 -5.93 38.61
CA MET A 755 7.13 -5.75 38.86
C MET A 755 6.86 -5.82 40.36
N GLU A 756 6.36 -4.72 40.93
CA GLU A 756 5.97 -4.64 42.33
C GLU A 756 4.45 -4.47 42.43
N PRO A 757 3.72 -5.35 43.12
CA PRO A 757 2.28 -5.21 43.27
C PRO A 757 1.93 -4.05 44.20
N GLU A 758 0.91 -3.26 43.83
CA GLU A 758 0.47 -2.12 44.64
C GLU A 758 -0.30 -2.56 45.91
N GLU A 759 -0.80 -3.80 45.93
CA GLU A 759 -1.51 -4.42 47.06
C GLU A 759 -0.75 -5.68 47.55
N ASP A 760 -0.91 -6.04 48.83
CA ASP A 760 -0.30 -7.25 49.41
C ASP A 760 -0.88 -8.53 48.77
N ILE A 761 -0.18 -9.08 47.78
CA ILE A 761 -0.59 -10.28 47.01
C ILE A 761 0.21 -11.55 47.36
N GLU A 762 1.06 -11.53 48.39
CA GLU A 762 1.98 -12.64 48.76
C GLU A 762 1.28 -13.99 48.97
N GLY A 763 -0.03 -13.99 49.20
CA GLY A 763 -0.87 -15.18 49.36
C GLY A 763 -1.65 -15.64 48.12
N VAL A 764 -1.50 -14.99 46.96
CA VAL A 764 -2.24 -15.32 45.72
C VAL A 764 -1.31 -15.51 44.52
N LEU A 765 -0.37 -14.60 44.29
CA LEU A 765 0.60 -14.68 43.19
C LEU A 765 2.03 -14.58 43.72
N GLN A 766 2.90 -15.50 43.32
CA GLN A 766 4.32 -15.51 43.71
C GLN A 766 5.23 -15.40 42.49
N PRO A 767 6.24 -14.51 42.48
CA PRO A 767 7.17 -14.39 41.35
C PRO A 767 8.08 -15.63 41.28
N VAL A 768 8.20 -16.24 40.10
CA VAL A 768 8.94 -17.50 39.89
C VAL A 768 10.14 -17.33 38.98
N VAL A 769 9.99 -16.62 37.87
CA VAL A 769 11.03 -16.50 36.83
C VAL A 769 11.08 -15.07 36.28
N VAL A 770 12.29 -14.56 36.09
CA VAL A 770 12.58 -13.34 35.32
C VAL A 770 13.63 -13.69 34.27
N VAL A 771 13.31 -13.46 33.00
CA VAL A 771 14.20 -13.73 31.86
C VAL A 771 14.68 -12.39 31.29
N PRO A 772 15.90 -11.93 31.63
CA PRO A 772 16.42 -10.65 31.16
C PRO A 772 16.89 -10.71 29.70
N ILE A 773 16.95 -9.54 29.05
CA ILE A 773 17.59 -9.37 27.73
C ILE A 773 19.10 -9.21 27.95
N ALA A 774 19.90 -10.00 27.24
CA ALA A 774 21.36 -9.96 27.36
C ALA A 774 21.94 -8.64 26.86
N ASP A 775 21.61 -8.25 25.63
CA ASP A 775 22.05 -7.01 24.98
C ASP A 775 20.90 -6.39 24.14
N LEU A 776 20.64 -5.09 24.33
CA LEU A 776 19.63 -4.33 23.61
C LEU A 776 20.27 -3.13 22.90
N LYS A 777 20.36 -3.22 21.57
CA LYS A 777 20.97 -2.21 20.70
C LYS A 777 19.95 -1.21 20.19
N TYR A 778 20.45 -0.07 19.71
CA TYR A 778 19.63 0.97 19.08
C TYR A 778 18.73 0.42 17.95
N ASP A 779 17.43 0.72 18.02
CA ASP A 779 16.39 0.35 17.05
C ASP A 779 16.30 -1.17 16.76
N GLN A 780 16.76 -2.00 17.71
CA GLN A 780 16.62 -3.45 17.69
C GLN A 780 15.77 -3.87 18.89
N PRO A 781 14.47 -4.13 18.70
CA PRO A 781 13.58 -4.50 19.80
C PRO A 781 13.97 -5.87 20.37
N GLY A 782 13.98 -5.97 21.70
CA GLY A 782 14.20 -7.19 22.46
C GLY A 782 13.02 -7.48 23.38
N THR A 783 12.95 -8.70 23.90
CA THR A 783 11.82 -9.15 24.73
C THR A 783 12.32 -9.74 26.04
N THR A 784 11.78 -9.26 27.16
CA THR A 784 12.02 -9.78 28.53
C THR A 784 10.73 -10.36 29.09
N TYR A 785 10.84 -11.33 30.01
CA TYR A 785 9.67 -12.03 30.57
C TYR A 785 9.70 -12.04 32.10
N VAL A 786 8.52 -11.88 32.72
CA VAL A 786 8.32 -12.03 34.17
C VAL A 786 7.16 -13.00 34.39
N ALA A 787 7.37 -14.07 35.15
CA ALA A 787 6.36 -15.09 35.43
C ALA A 787 5.98 -15.15 36.91
N PHE A 788 4.67 -15.21 37.17
CA PHE A 788 4.08 -15.43 38.49
C PHE A 788 3.35 -16.77 38.53
N GLU A 789 3.42 -17.48 39.65
CA GLU A 789 2.67 -18.70 39.94
C GLU A 789 1.45 -18.37 40.81
N HIS A 790 0.31 -18.96 40.45
CA HIS A 790 -0.89 -18.96 41.26
C HIS A 790 -0.74 -19.94 42.43
N THR A 791 -0.78 -19.41 43.65
CA THR A 791 -0.79 -20.23 44.87
C THR A 791 -2.14 -20.92 45.12
N ASP A 792 -3.23 -20.37 44.55
CA ASP A 792 -4.55 -20.99 44.50
C ASP A 792 -5.15 -20.85 43.08
N PRO A 793 -5.32 -21.97 42.33
CA PRO A 793 -5.88 -21.95 40.98
C PRO A 793 -7.36 -21.54 40.88
N GLU A 794 -8.10 -21.53 41.99
CA GLU A 794 -9.52 -21.15 42.02
C GLU A 794 -9.75 -19.65 42.25
N THR A 795 -8.68 -18.89 42.55
CA THR A 795 -8.76 -17.46 42.82
C THR A 795 -8.20 -16.64 41.64
N PHE A 796 -9.03 -15.74 41.09
CA PHE A 796 -8.69 -14.85 39.97
C PHE A 796 -8.57 -13.40 40.46
N PRO A 797 -7.37 -12.94 40.86
CA PRO A 797 -7.22 -11.61 41.44
C PRO A 797 -7.19 -10.52 40.35
N ALA A 798 -7.76 -9.36 40.65
CA ALA A 798 -7.54 -8.14 39.88
C ALA A 798 -6.49 -7.30 40.62
N VAL A 799 -5.32 -7.09 40.02
CA VAL A 799 -4.14 -6.50 40.67
C VAL A 799 -3.46 -5.53 39.74
N SER A 800 -3.01 -4.39 40.28
CA SER A 800 -2.13 -3.46 39.58
C SER A 800 -0.67 -3.68 39.98
N PHE A 801 0.22 -3.69 39.00
CA PHE A 801 1.66 -3.81 39.20
C PHE A 801 2.36 -2.53 38.77
N ALA A 802 3.12 -1.94 39.69
CA ALA A 802 4.09 -0.90 39.38
C ALA A 802 5.29 -1.55 38.65
N CYS A 803 5.62 -1.04 37.47
CA CYS A 803 6.67 -1.59 36.61
C CYS A 803 7.88 -0.63 36.58
N THR A 804 9.08 -1.16 36.83
CA THR A 804 10.34 -0.41 36.71
C THR A 804 11.32 -1.19 35.84
N LEU A 805 11.80 -0.58 34.76
CA LEU A 805 12.82 -1.15 33.89
C LEU A 805 14.20 -0.97 34.53
N LYS A 806 14.95 -2.06 34.70
CA LYS A 806 16.31 -2.06 35.27
C LYS A 806 17.29 -2.56 34.22
N PHE A 807 18.41 -1.86 34.05
CA PHE A 807 19.41 -2.20 33.03
C PHE A 807 20.76 -1.59 33.35
N ILE A 808 21.80 -2.10 32.68
CA ILE A 808 23.15 -1.54 32.71
C ILE A 808 23.38 -0.75 31.42
N VAL A 809 23.63 0.55 31.53
CA VAL A 809 23.90 1.43 30.39
C VAL A 809 25.39 1.40 30.05
N LYS A 810 25.71 1.19 28.76
CA LYS A 810 27.05 1.38 28.20
C LYS A 810 27.04 2.39 27.07
N GLU A 811 28.05 3.25 27.02
CA GLU A 811 28.22 4.21 25.93
C GLU A 811 28.76 3.50 24.67
N CYS A 812 28.18 3.79 23.51
CA CYS A 812 28.58 3.20 22.23
C CYS A 812 28.85 4.25 21.14
N ASP A 813 29.79 3.96 20.23
CA ASP A 813 30.05 4.82 19.07
C ASP A 813 28.88 4.73 18.06
N PRO A 814 28.19 5.84 17.75
CA PRO A 814 27.05 5.86 16.81
C PRO A 814 27.36 5.36 15.40
N ALA A 815 28.63 5.28 15.00
CA ALA A 815 29.03 4.81 13.68
C ALA A 815 29.26 3.30 13.60
N THR A 816 29.65 2.64 14.70
CA THR A 816 29.96 1.20 14.75
C THR A 816 28.92 0.39 15.52
N GLY A 817 28.20 1.02 16.47
CA GLY A 817 27.24 0.35 17.35
C GLY A 817 27.91 -0.63 18.33
N GLU A 818 29.22 -0.51 18.55
CA GLU A 818 29.97 -1.30 19.51
C GLU A 818 30.23 -0.46 20.78
N PRO A 819 30.12 -1.06 21.98
CA PRO A 819 30.43 -0.38 23.24
C PRO A 819 31.93 -0.05 23.31
N GLU A 820 32.29 1.08 23.96
CA GLU A 820 33.70 1.47 24.11
C GLU A 820 34.51 0.41 24.87
N GLU A 821 35.71 0.07 24.37
CA GLU A 821 36.58 -0.94 24.99
C GLU A 821 37.01 -0.51 26.41
N GLY A 822 36.43 -1.13 27.44
CA GLY A 822 36.75 -0.90 28.85
C GLY A 822 35.67 -0.17 29.66
N ASP A 823 34.50 0.09 29.08
CA ASP A 823 33.32 0.56 29.81
C ASP A 823 32.56 -0.61 30.44
N ASP A 824 32.63 -0.70 31.77
CA ASP A 824 31.89 -1.70 32.56
C ASP A 824 30.39 -1.35 32.69
N GLY A 825 29.98 -0.16 32.22
CA GLY A 825 28.61 0.35 32.32
C GLY A 825 28.20 0.75 33.75
N PHE A 826 27.06 1.43 33.89
CA PHE A 826 26.45 1.71 35.19
C PHE A 826 24.98 1.28 35.22
N GLU A 827 24.52 0.83 36.39
CA GLU A 827 23.13 0.45 36.63
C GLU A 827 22.23 1.70 36.64
N ASP A 828 21.13 1.64 35.89
CA ASP A 828 20.11 2.69 35.82
C ASP A 828 18.70 2.07 35.88
N GLU A 829 17.72 2.88 36.30
CA GLU A 829 16.33 2.46 36.45
C GLU A 829 15.39 3.47 35.77
N TYR A 830 14.41 2.98 35.02
CA TYR A 830 13.40 3.79 34.34
C TYR A 830 11.99 3.39 34.76
N SER A 831 11.22 4.35 35.28
CA SER A 831 9.84 4.10 35.72
C SER A 831 8.88 3.97 34.53
N LEU A 832 8.07 2.91 34.52
CA LEU A 832 7.05 2.64 33.50
C LEU A 832 5.65 2.88 34.06
N GLU A 833 4.65 2.95 33.18
CA GLU A 833 3.24 2.90 33.61
C GLU A 833 2.88 1.54 34.23
N ALA A 834 1.90 1.54 35.14
CA ALA A 834 1.44 0.33 35.80
C ALA A 834 0.72 -0.62 34.83
N THR A 835 0.85 -1.93 35.08
CA THR A 835 0.14 -2.97 34.32
C THR A 835 -0.87 -3.67 35.20
N ASP A 836 -2.13 -3.70 34.77
CA ASP A 836 -3.22 -4.32 35.54
C ASP A 836 -3.53 -5.73 35.03
N ILE A 837 -3.93 -6.64 35.91
CA ILE A 837 -4.65 -7.88 35.53
C ILE A 837 -6.13 -7.65 35.78
N CYS A 838 -6.97 -7.87 34.77
CA CYS A 838 -8.42 -7.71 34.85
C CYS A 838 -9.14 -9.01 34.44
N ALA A 839 -10.44 -9.14 34.75
CA ALA A 839 -11.22 -10.33 34.38
C ALA A 839 -11.24 -10.60 32.86
N GLY A 840 -11.12 -9.56 32.03
CA GLY A 840 -11.02 -9.68 30.58
C GLY A 840 -9.76 -10.42 30.11
N ASP A 841 -8.66 -10.40 30.86
CA ASP A 841 -7.41 -11.09 30.51
C ASP A 841 -7.53 -12.62 30.63
N TYR A 842 -8.48 -13.09 31.45
CA TYR A 842 -8.82 -14.52 31.59
C TYR A 842 -9.86 -15.01 30.56
N MET A 843 -10.40 -14.10 29.75
CA MET A 843 -11.45 -14.39 28.78
C MET A 843 -10.89 -14.60 27.37
N GLN A 844 -11.16 -15.75 26.78
CA GLN A 844 -10.87 -16.00 25.37
C GLN A 844 -12.05 -15.60 24.49
N ALA A 845 -11.89 -14.54 23.70
CA ALA A 845 -12.86 -14.14 22.69
C ALA A 845 -13.13 -15.29 21.70
N THR A 846 -14.30 -15.91 21.78
CA THR A 846 -14.65 -17.07 20.95
C THR A 846 -16.08 -16.94 20.44
N TYR A 847 -16.27 -17.19 19.14
CA TYR A 847 -17.61 -17.29 18.57
C TYR A 847 -18.27 -18.60 19.01
N ILE A 848 -19.44 -18.49 19.66
CA ILE A 848 -20.25 -19.65 20.05
C ILE A 848 -21.53 -19.66 19.21
N PRO A 849 -21.73 -20.66 18.31
CA PRO A 849 -22.97 -20.82 17.57
C PRO A 849 -24.17 -21.00 18.53
N ASP A 850 -25.35 -20.52 18.12
CA ASP A 850 -26.60 -20.59 18.88
C ASP A 850 -26.55 -19.98 20.30
N SER A 851 -25.92 -18.81 20.45
CA SER A 851 -25.82 -18.08 21.74
C SER A 851 -27.17 -17.82 22.43
N HIS A 852 -28.27 -17.79 21.67
CA HIS A 852 -29.61 -17.64 22.22
C HIS A 852 -30.10 -18.89 22.97
N THR A 853 -29.88 -20.09 22.41
CA THR A 853 -30.25 -21.34 23.08
C THR A 853 -29.31 -21.62 24.25
N LEU A 854 -28.02 -21.27 24.10
CA LEU A 854 -27.06 -21.34 25.20
C LEU A 854 -27.49 -20.46 26.37
N TRP A 855 -27.87 -19.20 26.11
CA TRP A 855 -28.38 -18.27 27.13
C TRP A 855 -29.60 -18.84 27.89
N GLU A 856 -30.52 -19.52 27.19
CA GLU A 856 -31.67 -20.18 27.81
C GLU A 856 -31.26 -21.42 28.61
N SER A 857 -30.33 -22.22 28.11
CA SER A 857 -29.87 -23.45 28.76
C SER A 857 -29.06 -23.20 30.04
N LEU A 858 -28.31 -22.10 30.11
CA LEU A 858 -27.55 -21.68 31.29
C LEU A 858 -28.46 -21.23 32.44
N GLY A 859 -29.75 -20.97 32.17
CA GLY A 859 -30.74 -20.64 33.19
C GLY A 859 -30.45 -19.32 33.93
N VAL A 860 -31.10 -19.12 35.08
CA VAL A 860 -30.94 -17.93 35.96
C VAL A 860 -29.95 -18.22 37.10
N ASP A 861 -29.61 -19.49 37.33
CA ASP A 861 -28.81 -19.91 38.48
C ASP A 861 -27.34 -19.42 38.40
N GLY A 862 -26.82 -19.18 37.18
CA GLY A 862 -25.49 -18.62 36.90
C GLY A 862 -25.48 -17.18 36.36
N GLU A 863 -26.57 -16.41 36.57
CA GLU A 863 -26.72 -15.04 36.04
C GLU A 863 -26.25 -13.97 37.03
N ALA A 864 -25.44 -13.02 36.53
CA ALA A 864 -25.09 -11.78 37.21
C ALA A 864 -25.55 -10.59 36.36
N VAL A 865 -26.24 -9.61 36.97
CA VAL A 865 -26.76 -8.43 36.29
C VAL A 865 -26.43 -7.17 37.08
N GLU A 866 -25.85 -6.17 36.42
CA GLU A 866 -25.55 -4.88 37.00
C GLU A 866 -25.86 -3.73 36.03
N THR A 867 -26.16 -2.56 36.57
CA THR A 867 -26.49 -1.36 35.78
C THR A 867 -25.50 -0.25 36.08
N PHE A 868 -24.81 0.21 35.04
CA PHE A 868 -23.78 1.24 35.08
C PHE A 868 -24.30 2.55 34.48
N ALA A 869 -23.98 3.67 35.12
CA ALA A 869 -24.23 5.01 34.61
C ALA A 869 -22.91 5.64 34.16
N LEU A 870 -22.62 5.56 32.86
CA LEU A 870 -21.35 5.98 32.28
C LEU A 870 -21.49 7.39 31.68
N ALA A 871 -21.19 8.40 32.49
CA ALA A 871 -21.34 9.81 32.12
C ALA A 871 -20.26 10.32 31.13
N SER A 872 -19.14 9.59 30.99
CA SER A 872 -17.98 9.98 30.19
C SER A 872 -18.10 9.72 28.68
N PHE A 873 -19.09 8.92 28.24
CA PHE A 873 -19.23 8.57 26.83
C PHE A 873 -20.24 9.47 26.09
N ASP A 874 -19.78 10.06 24.99
CA ASP A 874 -20.61 10.92 24.13
C ASP A 874 -21.43 10.13 23.09
N SER A 875 -21.10 8.85 22.87
CA SER A 875 -21.79 7.99 21.93
C SER A 875 -21.90 6.53 22.40
N ILE A 876 -22.95 5.83 21.93
CA ILE A 876 -23.12 4.40 22.19
C ILE A 876 -22.03 3.58 21.47
N GLU A 877 -21.59 3.99 20.29
CA GLU A 877 -20.60 3.25 19.48
C GLU A 877 -19.24 3.18 20.19
N GLU A 878 -18.78 4.30 20.75
CA GLU A 878 -17.55 4.37 21.54
C GLU A 878 -17.65 3.53 22.83
N CYS A 879 -18.79 3.64 23.54
CA CYS A 879 -19.06 2.87 24.74
C CYS A 879 -19.03 1.36 24.47
N VAL A 880 -19.70 0.89 23.40
CA VAL A 880 -19.69 -0.53 23.03
C VAL A 880 -18.28 -1.02 22.68
N SER A 881 -17.49 -0.21 21.96
CA SER A 881 -16.11 -0.59 21.62
C SER A 881 -15.25 -0.75 22.87
N LYS A 882 -15.36 0.17 23.84
CA LYS A 882 -14.60 0.09 25.09
C LYS A 882 -15.06 -1.06 25.98
N VAL A 883 -16.37 -1.32 26.05
CA VAL A 883 -16.92 -2.49 26.76
C VAL A 883 -16.43 -3.80 26.12
N CYS A 884 -16.33 -3.86 24.80
CA CYS A 884 -15.77 -5.02 24.10
C CYS A 884 -14.30 -5.25 24.46
N ASP A 885 -13.51 -4.18 24.54
CA ASP A 885 -12.09 -4.24 24.92
C ASP A 885 -11.92 -4.70 26.39
N LEU A 886 -12.74 -4.18 27.32
CA LEU A 886 -12.68 -4.55 28.75
C LEU A 886 -13.13 -5.98 29.02
N LEU A 887 -14.17 -6.47 28.31
CA LEU A 887 -14.69 -7.82 28.52
C LEU A 887 -13.82 -8.91 27.88
N GLY A 888 -12.98 -8.59 26.90
CA GLY A 888 -12.20 -9.60 26.17
C GLY A 888 -13.05 -10.64 25.41
N MET A 889 -14.32 -10.31 25.08
CA MET A 889 -15.27 -11.23 24.46
C MET A 889 -15.52 -10.93 22.97
N CYS A 890 -15.97 -11.94 22.23
CA CYS A 890 -16.32 -11.82 20.81
C CYS A 890 -17.68 -11.12 20.63
N PRO A 891 -17.75 -9.96 19.94
CA PRO A 891 -19.03 -9.32 19.63
C PRO A 891 -19.79 -10.09 18.54
N LEU A 892 -21.10 -10.31 18.73
CA LEU A 892 -21.98 -10.94 17.74
C LEU A 892 -22.65 -9.90 16.82
N GLU A 893 -23.05 -10.33 15.61
CA GLU A 893 -23.75 -9.57 14.55
C GLU A 893 -24.14 -8.11 14.85
N GLY A 894 -23.35 -7.16 14.33
CA GLY A 894 -23.67 -5.73 14.43
C GLY A 894 -23.60 -5.15 15.85
N ALA A 895 -23.08 -5.90 16.83
CA ALA A 895 -22.90 -5.41 18.21
C ALA A 895 -22.08 -4.12 18.24
N LEU A 896 -20.98 -4.01 17.48
CA LEU A 896 -20.15 -2.79 17.46
C LEU A 896 -20.80 -1.60 16.73
N LYS A 897 -21.84 -1.83 15.90
CA LYS A 897 -22.45 -0.79 15.06
C LYS A 897 -23.91 -0.57 15.48
N PRO A 898 -24.21 0.44 16.32
CA PRO A 898 -25.57 0.67 16.80
C PRO A 898 -26.53 1.08 15.67
N LYS A 899 -27.67 0.38 15.55
CA LYS A 899 -28.71 0.69 14.55
C LYS A 899 -29.50 1.96 14.89
N SER A 900 -29.51 2.37 16.17
CA SER A 900 -30.21 3.55 16.67
C SER A 900 -29.29 4.34 17.60
N LYS A 901 -29.41 5.68 17.55
CA LYS A 901 -28.63 6.59 18.41
C LYS A 901 -29.16 6.66 19.85
N ALA A 902 -30.34 6.13 20.13
CA ALA A 902 -31.01 6.25 21.44
C ALA A 902 -30.91 4.98 22.30
N ALA A 903 -30.97 3.80 21.67
CA ALA A 903 -30.92 2.52 22.36
C ALA A 903 -30.24 1.47 21.49
N HIS A 904 -29.47 0.60 22.12
CA HIS A 904 -28.75 -0.48 21.46
C HIS A 904 -28.67 -1.71 22.35
N GLN A 905 -28.65 -2.89 21.74
CA GLN A 905 -28.42 -4.15 22.43
C GLN A 905 -27.28 -4.86 21.73
N ALA A 906 -26.26 -5.22 22.50
CA ALA A 906 -25.11 -5.99 22.05
C ALA A 906 -25.03 -7.30 22.82
N VAL A 907 -24.50 -8.32 22.15
CA VAL A 907 -24.28 -9.66 22.72
C VAL A 907 -22.83 -10.03 22.45
N PHE A 908 -22.15 -10.49 23.49
CA PHE A 908 -20.76 -10.94 23.43
C PHE A 908 -20.67 -12.41 23.87
N THR A 909 -19.78 -13.18 23.24
CA THR A 909 -19.52 -14.58 23.58
C THR A 909 -18.04 -14.82 23.82
N GLY A 910 -17.72 -15.66 24.79
CA GLY A 910 -16.34 -15.96 25.15
C GLY A 910 -16.23 -17.27 25.91
N ARG A 911 -14.99 -17.71 26.12
CA ARG A 911 -14.69 -18.84 26.99
C ARG A 911 -13.69 -18.40 28.07
N TRP A 912 -14.07 -18.57 29.33
CA TRP A 912 -13.17 -18.38 30.46
C TRP A 912 -12.06 -19.44 30.41
N LEU A 913 -10.80 -19.02 30.42
CA LEU A 913 -9.62 -19.88 30.30
C LEU A 913 -9.67 -20.85 29.10
N GLY A 914 -10.40 -20.50 28.05
CA GLY A 914 -10.62 -21.35 26.87
C GLY A 914 -11.57 -22.56 27.07
N GLN A 915 -12.09 -22.77 28.27
CA GLN A 915 -12.91 -23.94 28.63
C GLN A 915 -14.39 -23.59 28.87
N THR A 916 -14.68 -22.76 29.88
CA THR A 916 -16.05 -22.51 30.36
C THR A 916 -16.74 -21.46 29.51
N ARG A 917 -17.94 -21.76 29.00
CA ARG A 917 -18.66 -20.86 28.10
C ARG A 917 -19.33 -19.72 28.87
N ALA A 918 -19.14 -18.50 28.40
CA ALA A 918 -19.80 -17.32 28.93
C ALA A 918 -20.48 -16.52 27.81
N VAL A 919 -21.65 -15.97 28.12
CA VAL A 919 -22.41 -15.08 27.24
C VAL A 919 -22.73 -13.80 28.02
N ALA A 920 -22.44 -12.65 27.43
CA ALA A 920 -22.79 -11.35 27.98
C ALA A 920 -23.79 -10.63 27.08
N ARG A 921 -24.82 -10.03 27.67
CA ARG A 921 -25.83 -9.20 27.00
C ARG A 921 -25.81 -7.81 27.60
N THR A 922 -25.56 -6.80 26.79
CA THR A 922 -25.58 -5.40 27.20
C THR A 922 -26.75 -4.68 26.56
N ARG A 923 -27.56 -3.97 27.35
CA ARG A 923 -28.54 -3.01 26.87
C ARG A 923 -28.08 -1.61 27.22
N MET A 924 -27.94 -0.76 26.21
CA MET A 924 -27.45 0.60 26.37
C MET A 924 -28.52 1.59 25.93
N THR A 925 -28.65 2.69 26.68
CA THR A 925 -29.49 3.83 26.34
C THR A 925 -28.70 5.11 26.50
N TYR A 926 -28.83 6.04 25.55
CA TYR A 926 -28.13 7.31 25.57
C TYR A 926 -29.08 8.47 25.87
N GLN A 927 -28.70 9.30 26.83
CA GLN A 927 -29.41 10.53 27.17
C GLN A 927 -28.46 11.72 27.12
N LYS A 928 -28.86 12.75 26.36
CA LYS A 928 -28.07 13.98 26.18
C LYS A 928 -27.91 14.69 27.53
N GLY A 929 -26.67 14.72 28.05
CA GLY A 929 -26.30 15.34 29.34
C GLY A 929 -26.15 14.35 30.51
N ALA A 930 -26.62 13.11 30.39
CA ALA A 930 -26.44 12.06 31.41
C ALA A 930 -25.52 10.91 30.94
N GLY A 931 -25.09 10.92 29.67
CA GLY A 931 -24.21 9.91 29.09
C GLY A 931 -24.95 8.63 28.70
N VAL A 932 -24.26 7.49 28.79
CA VAL A 932 -24.80 6.17 28.45
C VAL A 932 -25.17 5.42 29.73
N THR A 933 -26.42 4.98 29.85
CA THR A 933 -26.84 4.01 30.87
C THR A 933 -26.78 2.61 30.27
N MET A 934 -26.05 1.70 30.91
CA MET A 934 -25.83 0.34 30.44
C MET A 934 -26.27 -0.69 31.48
N GLU A 935 -27.13 -1.62 31.09
CA GLU A 935 -27.43 -2.84 31.84
C GLU A 935 -26.61 -3.99 31.24
N LEU A 936 -25.67 -4.56 32.01
CA LEU A 936 -24.88 -5.73 31.63
C LEU A 936 -25.42 -6.96 32.36
N ALA A 937 -25.78 -7.99 31.61
CA ALA A 937 -26.15 -9.31 32.12
C ALA A 937 -25.18 -10.37 31.59
N VAL A 938 -24.52 -11.10 32.48
CA VAL A 938 -23.58 -12.18 32.13
C VAL A 938 -24.12 -13.52 32.65
N ARG A 939 -24.06 -14.54 31.80
CA ARG A 939 -24.37 -15.93 32.15
C ARG A 939 -23.22 -16.83 31.78
N SER A 940 -22.85 -17.71 32.71
CA SER A 940 -21.88 -18.77 32.50
C SER A 940 -22.25 -20.00 33.33
N GLU A 941 -21.51 -21.10 33.16
CA GLU A 941 -21.76 -22.35 33.90
C GLU A 941 -21.46 -22.23 35.40
N ASP A 942 -20.64 -21.25 35.80
CA ASP A 942 -20.31 -20.92 37.18
C ASP A 942 -20.69 -19.47 37.49
N ARG A 943 -21.48 -19.27 38.54
CA ARG A 943 -21.92 -17.95 38.98
C ARG A 943 -20.75 -17.03 39.35
N ASN A 944 -19.68 -17.56 39.94
CA ASN A 944 -18.54 -16.75 40.36
C ASN A 944 -17.86 -16.07 39.17
N ILE A 945 -17.75 -16.78 38.03
CA ILE A 945 -17.21 -16.22 36.78
C ILE A 945 -18.12 -15.11 36.26
N SER A 946 -19.45 -15.30 36.31
CA SER A 946 -20.39 -14.26 35.90
C SER A 946 -20.25 -12.98 36.74
N GLU A 947 -20.05 -13.10 38.06
CA GLU A 947 -19.84 -11.95 38.95
C GLU A 947 -18.51 -11.24 38.67
N LEU A 948 -17.41 -11.99 38.46
CA LEU A 948 -16.09 -11.45 38.12
C LEU A 948 -16.07 -10.69 36.76
N VAL A 949 -16.78 -11.22 35.76
CA VAL A 949 -16.87 -10.57 34.45
C VAL A 949 -17.70 -9.28 34.51
N VAL A 950 -18.72 -9.23 35.36
CA VAL A 950 -19.51 -8.00 35.58
C VAL A 950 -18.68 -6.94 36.32
N SER A 951 -17.90 -7.34 37.32
CA SER A 951 -17.04 -6.40 38.07
C SER A 951 -15.91 -5.80 37.22
N ALA A 952 -15.59 -6.35 36.05
CA ALA A 952 -14.59 -5.78 35.14
C ALA A 952 -14.98 -4.41 34.55
N ILE A 953 -16.25 -4.03 34.66
CA ILE A 953 -16.78 -2.74 34.19
C ILE A 953 -16.92 -1.73 35.35
N ALA A 954 -17.04 -2.22 36.59
CA ALA A 954 -17.17 -1.41 37.79
C ALA A 954 -15.86 -0.67 38.09
#